data_AF-A0A1H6IP02-F1
#
_entry.id   AF-A0A1H6IP02-F1
#
_cell.length_a   1.000
_cell.length_b   1.000
_cell.length_c   1.000
_cell.angle_alpha   90.00
_cell.angle_beta   90.00
_cell.angle_gamma   90.00
#
_symmetry.space_group_name_H-M   'P 1'
#
loop_
_entity.id
_entity.type
_entity.pdbx_description
1 polymer ?
#
loop_
_entity_poly.entity_id
_entity_poly.type
_entity_poly.pdbx_seq_one_letter_code
_entity_poly.pdbx_strand_id
1 'polypeptide(L)'
;MIKSIEDGRKEDGNRSIADKIIKRLHDLEKTVQNNHGRWAWELLQNAKDSVADSERQVSVNIEFCEDWIEFSHNGNHFTEQDIRGLINQISSKEVNEGEISIKTGRFGTGFLTTHLLSKEVFIKGIVETEAKEFYRFGFPLNRSGKTTALLIPQIETAWTEFHDSTEDNQVSDYNEEEFNTSFIYTLNKEQRSIAEIGVKEFTELIPYVLAFIPKIYSVRIIDNVKNSDIEFINTEKVIEGFKKIKKIENENSKIVRVLYATDGEVSIAARAVKKEDGSLKFLSLENVPKIFCDFPLIGTENFHFPVVVNSFFFSPQTERDGIWLTNGANDPEVNENKELIIRAVNLYKELMNRVENENYNQIYNIVNTAIPETDERYFDSSWYKTFIQKPLRTFLFTKSIVDLEDGIKGKLNETWFPTNSYNKAIKEKLWKYTFDLFPTAVCRKEDLDYWLKVIWEDIQRITYTVLVDDISNSTSIKELSRSLDYDEPTTFTWLNEVGEFLMSEESNLSLFQKKALIPNVNKKFVLKSNLFLDEIDDEDLILILKLLGVDWNNILLHNSITFGEYNTKTKEDIARKIVEQLKDTNNSNPDFIEAITILSEWFDNNPKEGRELFGEIYKKRAELFMNTIEDKESLYKVMRSSTDLSQLSKVVEAMEEDPKIFNNLDNTKEIFALLKRYSVEDMEQLRSLLENKSVKKSLLPITEDIITSMGITNVDEWEKAMEDRDLSAMYSHKSTPSREMFMYAQSLIKKAKENIIEYLKTLEDYNLDNLDDSTATTILAGIIKDGKEISIVARPAYNGEVIIYYGSERNTLDYSPSELWVDDGILQRKISLGHILKKAKIVKFPV
;
A
#
# COMPACT_ATOMS: atom_id res chain seq x y z
N MET A 1 36.76 -75.54 -26.55
CA MET A 1 35.89 -75.11 -25.45
C MET A 1 34.89 -76.21 -25.14
N ILE A 2 34.62 -76.53 -23.87
CA ILE A 2 33.63 -77.54 -23.50
C ILE A 2 32.26 -76.87 -23.60
N LYS A 3 31.42 -77.31 -24.55
CA LYS A 3 30.13 -76.68 -24.88
C LYS A 3 29.23 -76.49 -23.65
N SER A 4 29.18 -77.47 -22.75
CA SER A 4 28.41 -77.39 -21.51
C SER A 4 28.88 -76.32 -20.51
N ILE A 5 30.18 -75.98 -20.49
CA ILE A 5 30.70 -74.90 -19.64
C ILE A 5 30.35 -73.53 -20.24
N GLU A 6 30.29 -73.44 -21.56
CA GLU A 6 29.95 -72.21 -22.28
C GLU A 6 28.44 -71.94 -22.25
N ASP A 7 27.63 -72.99 -22.35
CA ASP A 7 26.19 -72.94 -22.13
C ASP A 7 25.88 -72.55 -20.68
N GLY A 8 26.56 -73.15 -19.70
CA GLY A 8 26.45 -72.75 -18.28
C GLY A 8 26.88 -71.30 -18.01
N ARG A 9 27.95 -70.82 -18.67
CA ARG A 9 28.39 -69.42 -18.55
C ARG A 9 27.36 -68.43 -19.13
N LYS A 10 26.72 -68.77 -20.24
CA LYS A 10 25.63 -67.97 -20.82
C LYS A 10 24.40 -67.97 -19.91
N GLU A 11 24.04 -69.12 -19.36
CA GLU A 11 22.90 -69.27 -18.44
C GLU A 11 23.13 -68.48 -17.14
N ASP A 12 24.33 -68.54 -16.55
CA ASP A 12 24.71 -67.75 -15.37
C ASP A 12 24.70 -66.24 -15.65
N GLY A 13 25.12 -65.84 -16.86
CA GLY A 13 25.06 -64.45 -17.33
C GLY A 13 23.62 -63.92 -17.42
N ASN A 14 22.74 -64.65 -18.10
CA ASN A 14 21.32 -64.30 -18.24
C ASN A 14 20.60 -64.28 -16.89
N ARG A 15 20.95 -65.21 -15.99
CA ARG A 15 20.41 -65.25 -14.63
C ARG A 15 20.84 -64.03 -13.80
N SER A 16 22.11 -63.64 -13.86
CA SER A 16 22.61 -62.44 -13.17
C SER A 16 21.93 -61.16 -13.67
N ILE A 17 21.71 -61.05 -14.98
CA ILE A 17 20.96 -59.94 -15.59
C ILE A 17 19.52 -59.92 -15.07
N ALA A 18 18.83 -61.07 -15.12
CA ALA A 18 17.45 -61.18 -14.67
C ALA A 18 17.29 -60.83 -13.17
N ASP A 19 18.18 -61.30 -12.30
CA ASP A 19 18.18 -60.97 -10.87
C ASP A 19 18.37 -59.46 -10.63
N LYS A 20 19.27 -58.81 -11.38
CA LYS A 20 19.49 -57.35 -11.28
C LYS A 20 18.24 -56.56 -11.68
N ILE A 21 17.59 -56.95 -12.78
CA ILE A 21 16.37 -56.29 -13.27
C ILE A 21 15.24 -56.43 -12.24
N ILE A 22 15.00 -57.65 -11.73
CA ILE A 22 13.94 -57.92 -10.75
C ILE A 22 14.17 -57.09 -9.48
N LYS A 23 15.38 -57.12 -8.93
CA LYS A 23 15.71 -56.38 -7.70
C LYS A 23 15.44 -54.88 -7.88
N ARG A 24 15.87 -54.31 -9.01
CA ARG A 24 15.74 -52.88 -9.26
C ARG A 24 14.31 -52.44 -9.56
N LEU A 25 13.55 -53.24 -10.32
CA LEU A 25 12.11 -52.98 -10.53
C LEU A 25 11.36 -53.00 -9.20
N HIS A 26 11.67 -53.96 -8.32
CA HIS A 26 11.05 -54.04 -7.00
C HIS A 26 11.43 -52.84 -6.10
N ASP A 27 12.66 -52.34 -6.19
CA ASP A 27 13.06 -51.13 -5.46
C ASP A 27 12.36 -49.88 -6.01
N LEU A 28 12.22 -49.76 -7.34
CA LEU A 28 11.48 -48.68 -8.01
C LEU A 28 9.97 -48.71 -7.71
N GLU A 29 9.35 -49.90 -7.64
CA GLU A 29 7.92 -50.05 -7.30
C GLU A 29 7.60 -49.53 -5.89
N LYS A 30 8.59 -49.49 -4.99
CA LYS A 30 8.43 -48.95 -3.64
C LYS A 30 8.50 -47.41 -3.57
N THR A 31 8.98 -46.75 -4.62
CA THR A 31 9.15 -45.28 -4.66
C THR A 31 8.10 -44.57 -5.54
N VAL A 32 7.10 -45.30 -6.06
CA VAL A 32 6.11 -44.82 -7.05
C VAL A 32 5.24 -43.67 -6.58
N GLN A 33 4.94 -43.57 -5.27
CA GLN A 33 3.90 -42.67 -4.75
C GLN A 33 4.10 -41.18 -5.08
N ASN A 34 5.32 -40.73 -5.41
CA ASN A 34 5.64 -39.32 -5.67
C ASN A 34 6.18 -39.04 -7.09
N ASN A 35 6.12 -39.99 -8.04
CA ASN A 35 6.98 -39.92 -9.26
C ASN A 35 6.31 -40.33 -10.59
N HIS A 36 5.00 -40.07 -10.75
CA HIS A 36 4.22 -40.52 -11.92
C HIS A 36 4.69 -39.95 -13.28
N GLY A 37 5.30 -38.75 -13.31
CA GLY A 37 5.84 -38.14 -14.52
C GLY A 37 7.30 -38.44 -14.86
N ARG A 38 8.04 -39.18 -14.01
CA ARG A 38 9.50 -39.38 -14.17
C ARG A 38 9.90 -40.03 -15.48
N TRP A 39 9.09 -40.96 -15.98
CA TRP A 39 9.38 -41.69 -17.22
C TRP A 39 9.61 -40.75 -18.41
N ALA A 40 8.85 -39.66 -18.51
CA ALA A 40 8.93 -38.72 -19.64
C ALA A 40 10.25 -37.93 -19.59
N TRP A 41 10.70 -37.55 -18.39
CA TRP A 41 11.98 -36.88 -18.18
C TRP A 41 13.17 -37.78 -18.50
N GLU A 42 13.13 -39.07 -18.11
CA GLU A 42 14.18 -40.03 -18.42
C GLU A 42 14.30 -40.27 -19.94
N LEU A 43 13.17 -40.34 -20.65
CA LEU A 43 13.16 -40.47 -22.12
C LEU A 43 13.66 -39.19 -22.82
N LEU A 44 13.27 -38.02 -22.34
CA LEU A 44 13.76 -36.74 -22.84
C LEU A 44 15.27 -36.57 -22.59
N GLN A 45 15.76 -37.03 -21.44
CA GLN A 45 17.18 -37.06 -21.13
C GLN A 45 17.94 -37.97 -22.09
N ASN A 46 17.42 -39.18 -22.37
CA ASN A 46 18.02 -40.09 -23.35
C ASN A 46 18.10 -39.46 -24.74
N ALA A 47 17.02 -38.79 -25.17
CA ALA A 47 16.97 -38.07 -26.43
C ALA A 47 18.02 -36.94 -26.48
N LYS A 48 18.14 -36.13 -25.42
CA LYS A 48 19.18 -35.08 -25.30
C LYS A 48 20.59 -35.67 -25.35
N ASP A 49 20.84 -36.72 -24.57
CA ASP A 49 22.16 -37.35 -24.45
C ASP A 49 22.61 -38.01 -25.76
N SER A 50 21.67 -38.41 -26.63
CA SER A 50 21.99 -38.97 -27.95
C SER A 50 22.74 -37.97 -28.83
N VAL A 51 22.43 -36.67 -28.73
CA VAL A 51 23.05 -35.58 -29.50
C VAL A 51 24.10 -34.80 -28.71
N ALA A 52 24.52 -35.31 -27.55
CA ALA A 52 25.46 -34.62 -26.64
C ALA A 52 26.80 -34.30 -27.31
N ASP A 53 27.28 -35.19 -28.18
CA ASP A 53 28.57 -35.07 -28.88
C ASP A 53 28.45 -34.35 -30.25
N SER A 54 27.26 -33.80 -30.56
CA SER A 54 26.97 -33.10 -31.82
C SER A 54 26.43 -31.68 -31.59
N GLU A 55 26.48 -30.85 -32.64
CA GLU A 55 25.83 -29.53 -32.67
C GLU A 55 24.32 -29.61 -32.98
N ARG A 56 23.79 -30.82 -33.23
CA ARG A 56 22.38 -31.02 -33.56
C ARG A 56 21.50 -30.80 -32.34
N GLN A 57 20.30 -30.28 -32.60
CA GLN A 57 19.23 -30.19 -31.62
C GLN A 57 18.26 -31.36 -31.78
N VAL A 58 17.63 -31.77 -30.68
CA VAL A 58 16.65 -32.84 -30.67
C VAL A 58 15.22 -32.29 -30.62
N SER A 59 14.34 -32.89 -31.41
CA SER A 59 12.89 -32.72 -31.38
C SER A 59 12.26 -34.01 -30.86
N VAL A 60 11.21 -33.84 -30.05
CA VAL A 60 10.52 -34.94 -29.39
C VAL A 60 9.03 -34.87 -29.68
N ASN A 61 8.40 -36.03 -29.89
CA ASN A 61 6.96 -36.18 -30.01
C ASN A 61 6.46 -37.20 -28.97
N ILE A 62 5.40 -36.83 -28.24
CA ILE A 62 4.68 -37.71 -27.32
C ILE A 62 3.25 -37.83 -27.83
N GLU A 63 2.84 -39.03 -28.23
CA GLU A 63 1.47 -39.31 -28.63
C GLU A 63 0.79 -40.20 -27.59
N PHE A 64 -0.28 -39.70 -26.99
CA PHE A 64 -1.02 -40.34 -25.92
C PHE A 64 -2.44 -40.73 -26.38
N CYS A 65 -2.71 -42.02 -26.36
CA CYS A 65 -3.98 -42.64 -26.71
C CYS A 65 -4.59 -43.38 -25.50
N GLU A 66 -5.81 -43.93 -25.67
CA GLU A 66 -6.49 -44.64 -24.57
C GLU A 66 -5.73 -45.87 -24.07
N ASP A 67 -5.13 -46.63 -24.99
CA ASP A 67 -4.52 -47.94 -24.70
C ASP A 67 -2.99 -47.94 -24.84
N TRP A 68 -2.38 -46.83 -25.27
CA TRP A 68 -0.93 -46.74 -25.47
C TRP A 68 -0.42 -45.30 -25.43
N ILE A 69 0.89 -45.16 -25.20
CA ILE A 69 1.62 -43.91 -25.33
C ILE A 69 2.95 -44.12 -26.03
N GLU A 70 3.26 -43.28 -27.00
CA GLU A 70 4.49 -43.32 -27.78
C GLU A 70 5.34 -42.10 -27.50
N PHE A 71 6.60 -42.31 -27.17
CA PHE A 71 7.62 -41.28 -27.12
C PHE A 71 8.57 -41.50 -28.29
N SER A 72 8.76 -40.49 -29.14
CA SER A 72 9.67 -40.56 -30.28
C SER A 72 10.57 -39.33 -30.38
N HIS A 73 11.78 -39.49 -30.95
CA HIS A 73 12.72 -38.40 -31.15
C HIS A 73 13.57 -38.55 -32.41
N ASN A 74 14.10 -37.42 -32.91
CA ASN A 74 15.03 -37.36 -34.06
C ASN A 74 16.52 -37.29 -33.67
N GLY A 75 16.83 -37.57 -32.40
CA GLY A 75 18.20 -37.75 -31.92
C GLY A 75 18.96 -38.87 -32.65
N ASN A 76 20.21 -39.09 -32.27
CA ASN A 76 21.09 -40.03 -32.99
C ASN A 76 20.59 -41.48 -32.96
N HIS A 77 21.00 -42.24 -33.97
CA HIS A 77 20.74 -43.68 -34.08
C HIS A 77 21.34 -44.47 -32.91
N PHE A 78 20.88 -45.70 -32.72
CA PHE A 78 21.45 -46.61 -31.74
C PHE A 78 22.81 -47.15 -32.21
N THR A 79 23.69 -47.43 -31.27
CA THR A 79 24.87 -48.26 -31.49
C THR A 79 24.63 -49.70 -31.04
N GLU A 80 25.49 -50.63 -31.45
CA GLU A 80 25.44 -52.01 -30.92
C GLU A 80 25.52 -52.05 -29.38
N GLN A 81 26.26 -51.13 -28.78
CA GLN A 81 26.38 -51.02 -27.33
C GLN A 81 25.07 -50.58 -26.68
N ASP A 82 24.32 -49.69 -27.32
CA ASP A 82 23.02 -49.24 -26.83
C ASP A 82 21.98 -50.37 -26.88
N ILE A 83 21.93 -51.15 -27.97
CA ILE A 83 21.04 -52.31 -28.07
C ILE A 83 21.35 -53.35 -26.97
N ARG A 84 22.63 -53.69 -26.79
CA ARG A 84 23.06 -54.58 -25.70
C ARG A 84 22.68 -54.02 -24.33
N GLY A 85 22.84 -52.71 -24.14
CA GLY A 85 22.47 -52.00 -22.91
C GLY A 85 20.97 -52.03 -22.63
N LEU A 86 20.12 -51.85 -23.64
CA LEU A 86 18.67 -51.90 -23.54
C LEU A 86 18.16 -53.31 -23.18
N ILE A 87 18.63 -54.34 -23.87
CA ILE A 87 18.14 -55.72 -23.69
C ILE A 87 18.71 -56.35 -22.41
N ASN A 88 20.00 -56.16 -22.14
CA ASN A 88 20.67 -56.79 -21.01
C ASN A 88 20.72 -55.92 -19.73
N GLN A 89 20.25 -54.67 -19.78
CA GLN A 89 20.31 -53.72 -18.66
C GLN A 89 21.75 -53.56 -18.09
N ILE A 90 22.76 -53.62 -18.97
CA ILE A 90 24.16 -53.40 -18.60
C ILE A 90 24.43 -51.90 -18.80
N SER A 91 24.93 -51.22 -17.77
CA SER A 91 25.30 -49.80 -17.89
C SER A 91 26.34 -49.65 -18.99
N SER A 92 25.98 -49.00 -20.09
CA SER A 92 26.88 -48.74 -21.22
C SER A 92 27.82 -47.56 -20.98
N LYS A 93 27.70 -46.85 -19.85
CA LYS A 93 28.31 -45.53 -19.62
C LYS A 93 29.03 -45.46 -18.27
N GLU A 94 30.00 -46.34 -18.02
CA GLU A 94 30.98 -46.13 -16.94
C GLU A 94 31.96 -45.04 -17.38
N VAL A 95 32.00 -43.93 -16.65
CA VAL A 95 32.97 -42.84 -16.86
C VAL A 95 34.24 -43.24 -16.11
N ASN A 96 35.41 -43.16 -16.76
CA ASN A 96 36.68 -43.42 -16.08
C ASN A 96 36.90 -42.36 -14.97
N GLU A 97 37.49 -42.74 -13.83
CA GLU A 97 37.84 -41.79 -12.76
C GLU A 97 38.68 -40.62 -13.32
N GLY A 98 38.10 -39.41 -13.31
CA GLY A 98 38.76 -38.17 -13.75
C GLY A 98 38.22 -37.54 -15.05
N GLU A 99 37.29 -38.16 -15.76
CA GLU A 99 36.64 -37.56 -16.94
C GLU A 99 35.36 -36.80 -16.57
N ILE A 100 35.22 -35.56 -17.07
CA ILE A 100 33.99 -34.76 -16.92
C ILE A 100 33.01 -35.20 -18.02
N SER A 101 31.98 -35.97 -17.66
CA SER A 101 30.92 -36.35 -18.61
C SER A 101 30.05 -35.15 -18.96
N ILE A 102 29.83 -34.92 -20.26
CA ILE A 102 28.85 -33.98 -20.80
C ILE A 102 27.43 -34.58 -20.93
N LYS A 103 27.27 -35.87 -20.58
CA LYS A 103 25.99 -36.60 -20.62
C LYS A 103 25.35 -36.60 -19.24
N THR A 104 24.05 -36.30 -19.18
CA THR A 104 23.31 -36.19 -17.91
C THR A 104 23.06 -37.56 -17.28
N GLY A 105 22.93 -38.62 -18.09
CA GLY A 105 22.77 -39.99 -17.62
C GLY A 105 24.07 -40.61 -17.11
N ARG A 106 24.29 -40.58 -15.78
CA ARG A 106 25.48 -41.17 -15.13
C ARG A 106 25.32 -42.62 -14.66
N PHE A 107 24.08 -43.08 -14.41
CA PHE A 107 23.84 -44.34 -13.69
C PHE A 107 23.27 -45.48 -14.54
N GLY A 108 23.11 -45.30 -15.86
CA GLY A 108 22.69 -46.37 -16.79
C GLY A 108 21.33 -47.02 -16.49
N THR A 109 20.45 -46.34 -15.75
CA THR A 109 19.28 -46.96 -15.09
C THR A 109 17.96 -46.22 -15.28
N GLY A 110 18.00 -45.03 -15.88
CA GLY A 110 16.82 -44.21 -16.17
C GLY A 110 15.80 -44.89 -17.07
N PHE A 111 16.24 -45.73 -18.02
CA PHE A 111 15.33 -46.48 -18.88
C PHE A 111 14.52 -47.55 -18.12
N LEU A 112 15.04 -48.12 -17.03
CA LEU A 112 14.26 -49.07 -16.24
C LEU A 112 13.12 -48.37 -15.49
N THR A 113 13.30 -47.09 -15.13
CA THR A 113 12.25 -46.26 -14.52
C THR A 113 11.02 -46.12 -15.43
N THR A 114 11.19 -46.15 -16.75
CA THR A 114 10.05 -46.08 -17.68
C THR A 114 9.16 -47.33 -17.60
N HIS A 115 9.67 -48.45 -17.08
CA HIS A 115 8.89 -49.66 -16.88
C HIS A 115 7.89 -49.56 -15.72
N LEU A 116 7.98 -48.49 -14.91
CA LEU A 116 6.92 -48.10 -13.98
C LEU A 116 5.64 -47.70 -14.72
N LEU A 117 5.76 -47.11 -15.91
CA LEU A 117 4.63 -46.81 -16.77
C LEU A 117 4.10 -48.09 -17.40
N SER A 118 4.97 -48.88 -18.05
CA SER A 118 4.60 -50.22 -18.52
C SER A 118 5.77 -51.18 -18.58
N LYS A 119 5.57 -52.39 -18.05
CA LYS A 119 6.57 -53.47 -18.08
C LYS A 119 6.78 -54.03 -19.48
N GLU A 120 5.91 -53.70 -20.42
CA GLU A 120 6.00 -54.09 -21.81
C GLU A 120 6.13 -52.84 -22.67
N VAL A 121 7.25 -52.74 -23.39
CA VAL A 121 7.61 -51.57 -24.21
C VAL A 121 8.00 -52.07 -25.59
N PHE A 122 7.37 -51.55 -26.64
CA PHE A 122 7.81 -51.81 -28.01
C PHE A 122 8.81 -50.74 -28.43
N ILE A 123 10.00 -51.14 -28.85
CA ILE A 123 11.09 -50.24 -29.22
C ILE A 123 11.28 -50.28 -30.73
N LYS A 124 11.31 -49.11 -31.36
CA LYS A 124 11.64 -48.94 -32.78
C LYS A 124 12.86 -48.04 -32.92
N GLY A 125 13.71 -48.34 -33.88
CA GLY A 125 14.95 -47.60 -34.04
C GLY A 125 15.67 -47.88 -35.35
N ILE A 126 16.76 -47.15 -35.53
CA ILE A 126 17.81 -47.48 -36.49
C ILE A 126 19.08 -47.77 -35.67
N VAL A 127 19.76 -48.85 -35.98
CA VAL A 127 21.05 -49.22 -35.39
C VAL A 127 22.16 -49.11 -36.42
N GLU A 128 23.27 -48.49 -36.04
CA GLU A 128 24.52 -48.46 -36.80
C GLU A 128 25.42 -49.62 -36.35
N THR A 129 25.87 -50.43 -37.30
CA THR A 129 26.83 -51.51 -37.07
C THR A 129 28.27 -50.99 -37.08
N GLU A 130 29.22 -51.78 -36.56
CA GLU A 130 30.66 -51.45 -36.68
C GLU A 130 31.10 -51.24 -38.15
N ALA A 131 30.41 -51.87 -39.11
CA ALA A 131 30.65 -51.72 -40.54
C ALA A 131 30.06 -50.42 -41.14
N LYS A 132 29.50 -49.53 -40.32
CA LYS A 132 28.85 -48.28 -40.74
C LYS A 132 27.63 -48.49 -41.63
N GLU A 133 26.94 -49.61 -41.40
CA GLU A 133 25.66 -49.91 -42.04
C GLU A 133 24.51 -49.63 -41.09
N PHE A 134 23.39 -49.17 -41.64
CA PHE A 134 22.19 -48.86 -40.86
C PHE A 134 21.13 -49.94 -41.08
N TYR A 135 20.52 -50.40 -39.99
CA TYR A 135 19.40 -51.35 -40.03
C TYR A 135 18.24 -50.80 -39.22
N ARG A 136 17.03 -50.88 -39.79
CA ARG A 136 15.80 -50.56 -39.06
C ARG A 136 15.41 -51.78 -38.22
N PHE A 137 15.03 -51.54 -36.96
CA PHE A 137 14.61 -52.60 -36.05
C PHE A 137 13.32 -52.24 -35.33
N GLY A 138 12.63 -53.27 -34.83
CA GLY A 138 11.43 -53.14 -34.03
C GLY A 138 11.16 -54.40 -33.23
N PHE A 139 11.24 -54.34 -31.90
CA PHE A 139 11.00 -55.51 -31.04
C PHE A 139 10.33 -55.12 -29.71
N PRO A 140 9.52 -56.01 -29.12
CA PRO A 140 8.98 -55.83 -27.78
C PRO A 140 10.03 -56.18 -26.72
N LEU A 141 10.12 -55.33 -25.70
CA LEU A 141 10.91 -55.56 -24.50
C LEU A 141 9.94 -55.81 -23.33
N ASN A 142 9.88 -57.06 -22.88
CA ASN A 142 8.98 -57.48 -21.82
C ASN A 142 9.74 -57.76 -20.51
N ARG A 143 9.38 -57.05 -19.44
CA ARG A 143 9.94 -57.18 -18.08
C ARG A 143 8.90 -57.62 -17.04
N SER A 144 7.81 -58.27 -17.47
CA SER A 144 6.74 -58.72 -16.57
C SER A 144 7.10 -59.91 -15.67
N GLY A 145 8.17 -60.65 -16.01
CA GLY A 145 8.64 -61.81 -15.25
C GLY A 145 9.02 -61.48 -13.80
N LYS A 146 8.29 -62.06 -12.83
CA LYS A 146 8.55 -61.86 -11.38
C LYS A 146 9.67 -62.73 -10.81
N THR A 147 10.13 -63.72 -11.56
CA THR A 147 11.20 -64.64 -11.17
C THR A 147 12.21 -64.76 -12.30
N THR A 148 13.45 -65.11 -11.98
CA THR A 148 14.51 -65.31 -12.98
C THR A 148 14.12 -66.35 -14.04
N ALA A 149 13.46 -67.42 -13.62
CA ALA A 149 12.97 -68.46 -14.52
C ALA A 149 11.94 -67.95 -15.56
N LEU A 150 11.18 -66.90 -15.23
CA LEU A 150 10.21 -66.29 -16.15
C LEU A 150 10.82 -65.17 -16.99
N LEU A 151 11.82 -64.46 -16.47
CA LEU A 151 12.42 -63.31 -17.13
C LEU A 151 13.51 -63.70 -18.15
N ILE A 152 14.26 -64.80 -17.92
CA ILE A 152 15.28 -65.27 -18.87
C ILE A 152 14.70 -65.55 -20.26
N PRO A 153 13.59 -66.32 -20.40
CA PRO A 153 12.97 -66.54 -21.71
C PRO A 153 12.52 -65.23 -22.39
N GLN A 154 12.09 -64.23 -21.61
CA GLN A 154 11.69 -62.92 -22.16
C GLN A 154 12.89 -62.15 -22.72
N ILE A 155 14.06 -62.22 -22.07
CA ILE A 155 15.31 -61.63 -22.57
C ILE A 155 15.76 -62.31 -23.86
N GLU A 156 15.70 -63.64 -23.92
CA GLU A 156 16.05 -64.41 -25.11
C GLU A 156 15.09 -64.16 -26.28
N THR A 157 13.80 -64.01 -25.99
CA THR A 157 12.78 -63.63 -26.98
C THR A 157 13.07 -62.24 -27.55
N ALA A 158 13.37 -61.26 -26.70
CA ALA A 158 13.72 -59.91 -27.15
C ALA A 158 14.97 -59.89 -28.06
N TRP A 159 15.98 -60.71 -27.77
CA TRP A 159 17.12 -60.89 -28.67
C TRP A 159 16.69 -61.50 -30.00
N THR A 160 15.89 -62.55 -29.98
CA THR A 160 15.43 -63.23 -31.20
C THR A 160 14.64 -62.26 -32.08
N GLU A 161 13.66 -61.55 -31.52
CA GLU A 161 12.83 -60.59 -32.24
C GLU A 161 13.63 -59.37 -32.74
N PHE A 162 14.66 -58.93 -32.00
CA PHE A 162 15.58 -57.91 -32.50
C PHE A 162 16.29 -58.38 -33.78
N HIS A 163 16.89 -59.58 -33.77
CA HIS A 163 17.60 -60.11 -34.94
C HIS A 163 16.65 -60.29 -36.13
N ASP A 164 15.49 -60.92 -35.90
CA ASP A 164 14.46 -61.11 -36.92
C ASP A 164 13.99 -59.78 -37.51
N SER A 165 13.86 -58.73 -36.69
CA SER A 165 13.44 -57.40 -37.15
C SER A 165 14.49 -56.68 -38.02
N THR A 166 15.76 -57.06 -37.91
CA THR A 166 16.86 -56.49 -38.70
C THR A 166 17.16 -57.27 -39.97
N GLU A 167 16.65 -58.50 -40.10
CA GLU A 167 16.83 -59.35 -41.27
C GLU A 167 16.20 -58.67 -42.51
N ASP A 168 16.99 -58.49 -43.57
CA ASP A 168 16.61 -57.79 -44.81
C ASP A 168 16.11 -56.32 -44.65
N ASN A 169 16.38 -55.66 -43.51
CA ASN A 169 15.91 -54.30 -43.19
C ASN A 169 17.03 -53.23 -43.19
N GLN A 170 18.00 -53.38 -44.10
CA GLN A 170 19.07 -52.39 -44.29
C GLN A 170 18.51 -51.06 -44.84
N VAL A 171 18.98 -49.95 -44.29
CA VAL A 171 18.56 -48.59 -44.66
C VAL A 171 19.68 -47.91 -45.46
N SER A 172 19.40 -47.53 -46.71
CA SER A 172 20.36 -46.82 -47.56
C SER A 172 20.38 -45.32 -47.35
N ASP A 173 19.21 -44.72 -47.08
CA ASP A 173 19.03 -43.27 -46.95
C ASP A 173 18.58 -42.92 -45.53
N TYR A 174 19.52 -42.95 -44.58
CA TYR A 174 19.25 -42.53 -43.20
C TYR A 174 19.01 -41.02 -43.14
N ASN A 175 17.78 -40.63 -42.81
CA ASN A 175 17.41 -39.23 -42.61
C ASN A 175 17.43 -38.89 -41.12
N GLU A 176 18.47 -38.19 -40.71
CA GLU A 176 18.68 -37.74 -39.35
C GLU A 176 17.55 -36.86 -38.78
N GLU A 177 16.78 -36.17 -39.61
CA GLU A 177 15.71 -35.27 -39.18
C GLU A 177 14.38 -35.99 -38.87
N GLU A 178 14.25 -37.26 -39.27
CA GLU A 178 13.08 -38.09 -38.95
C GLU A 178 13.10 -38.58 -37.51
N PHE A 179 11.91 -38.84 -36.96
CA PHE A 179 11.72 -39.44 -35.64
C PHE A 179 12.09 -40.94 -35.66
N ASN A 180 13.39 -41.21 -35.81
CA ASN A 180 13.93 -42.55 -36.04
C ASN A 180 13.87 -43.45 -34.80
N THR A 181 13.81 -42.88 -33.60
CA THR A 181 13.74 -43.63 -32.34
C THR A 181 12.37 -43.47 -31.70
N SER A 182 11.75 -44.57 -31.31
CA SER A 182 10.44 -44.59 -30.66
C SER A 182 10.32 -45.67 -29.58
N PHE A 183 9.62 -45.33 -28.51
CA PHE A 183 9.26 -46.20 -27.39
C PHE A 183 7.74 -46.17 -27.18
N ILE A 184 7.08 -47.31 -27.36
CA ILE A 184 5.62 -47.44 -27.28
C ILE A 184 5.26 -48.27 -26.05
N TYR A 185 4.53 -47.68 -25.11
CA TYR A 185 4.11 -48.32 -23.88
C TYR A 185 2.63 -48.67 -23.97
N THR A 186 2.30 -49.94 -23.78
CA THR A 186 0.90 -50.39 -23.67
C THR A 186 0.35 -50.01 -22.31
N LEU A 187 -0.85 -49.44 -22.26
CA LEU A 187 -1.49 -48.92 -21.06
C LEU A 187 -2.75 -49.70 -20.72
N ASN A 188 -2.84 -50.14 -19.46
CA ASN A 188 -4.10 -50.53 -18.84
C ASN A 188 -4.74 -49.34 -18.10
N LYS A 189 -5.89 -49.57 -17.46
CA LYS A 189 -6.63 -48.52 -16.74
C LYS A 189 -5.83 -47.79 -15.66
N GLU A 190 -4.97 -48.50 -14.91
CA GLU A 190 -4.13 -47.91 -13.86
C GLU A 190 -2.97 -47.10 -14.48
N GLN A 191 -2.29 -47.68 -15.47
CA GLN A 191 -1.18 -47.05 -16.18
C GLN A 191 -1.62 -45.81 -16.97
N ARG A 192 -2.84 -45.81 -17.51
CA ARG A 192 -3.46 -44.63 -18.14
C ARG A 192 -3.54 -43.47 -17.16
N SER A 193 -3.96 -43.71 -15.92
CA SER A 193 -4.02 -42.66 -14.91
C SER A 193 -2.63 -42.08 -14.60
N ILE A 194 -1.59 -42.93 -14.57
CA ILE A 194 -0.20 -42.50 -14.37
C ILE A 194 0.28 -41.68 -15.57
N ALA A 195 -0.01 -42.13 -16.79
CA ALA A 195 0.32 -41.42 -18.04
C ALA A 195 -0.35 -40.03 -18.08
N GLU A 196 -1.64 -39.93 -17.74
CA GLU A 196 -2.38 -38.67 -17.73
C GLU A 196 -1.79 -37.64 -16.76
N ILE A 197 -1.39 -38.09 -15.55
CA ILE A 197 -0.70 -37.24 -14.56
C ILE A 197 0.67 -36.82 -15.11
N GLY A 198 1.45 -37.77 -15.61
CA GLY A 198 2.80 -37.51 -16.12
C GLY A 198 2.82 -36.55 -17.32
N VAL A 199 1.92 -36.72 -18.29
CA VAL A 199 1.81 -35.82 -19.46
C VAL A 199 1.41 -34.42 -19.02
N LYS A 200 0.52 -34.28 -18.03
CA LYS A 200 0.14 -32.97 -17.48
C LYS A 200 1.32 -32.27 -16.82
N GLU A 201 2.01 -32.95 -15.90
CA GLU A 201 3.21 -32.42 -15.23
C GLU A 201 4.30 -32.04 -16.23
N PHE A 202 4.54 -32.90 -17.22
CA PHE A 202 5.50 -32.66 -18.29
C PHE A 202 5.16 -31.39 -19.07
N THR A 203 3.90 -31.27 -19.52
CA THR A 203 3.40 -30.09 -20.26
C THR A 203 3.58 -28.78 -19.48
N GLU A 204 3.41 -28.80 -18.15
CA GLU A 204 3.57 -27.62 -17.30
C GLU A 204 5.03 -27.19 -17.12
N LEU A 205 5.96 -28.15 -17.12
CA LEU A 205 7.39 -27.94 -16.82
C LEU A 205 8.29 -27.79 -18.07
N ILE A 206 7.86 -28.27 -19.25
CA ILE A 206 8.62 -28.14 -20.51
C ILE A 206 9.15 -26.72 -20.78
N PRO A 207 8.39 -25.63 -20.54
CA PRO A 207 8.92 -24.28 -20.77
C PRO A 207 10.20 -23.97 -19.98
N TYR A 208 10.36 -24.52 -18.76
CA TYR A 208 11.60 -24.36 -17.98
C TYR A 208 12.74 -25.17 -18.60
N VAL A 209 12.47 -26.42 -18.97
CA VAL A 209 13.48 -27.31 -19.58
C VAL A 209 13.99 -26.75 -20.90
N LEU A 210 13.13 -26.26 -21.79
CA LEU A 210 13.56 -25.60 -23.01
C LEU A 210 14.35 -24.30 -22.74
N ALA A 211 14.01 -23.58 -21.67
CA ALA A 211 14.79 -22.42 -21.26
C ALA A 211 16.20 -22.79 -20.78
N PHE A 212 16.35 -23.89 -20.04
CA PHE A 212 17.63 -24.35 -19.50
C PHE A 212 18.48 -25.15 -20.49
N ILE A 213 17.85 -25.86 -21.45
CA ILE A 213 18.52 -26.80 -22.35
C ILE A 213 18.36 -26.36 -23.81
N PRO A 214 19.31 -25.61 -24.37
CA PRO A 214 19.28 -25.20 -25.79
C PRO A 214 19.35 -26.36 -26.79
N LYS A 215 19.85 -27.54 -26.38
CA LYS A 215 19.93 -28.73 -27.24
C LYS A 215 18.57 -29.34 -27.57
N ILE A 216 17.50 -28.97 -26.88
CA ILE A 216 16.13 -29.41 -27.21
C ILE A 216 15.48 -28.31 -28.04
N TYR A 217 15.20 -28.61 -29.30
CA TYR A 217 14.57 -27.69 -30.25
C TYR A 217 13.07 -27.60 -30.02
N SER A 218 12.39 -28.75 -29.98
CA SER A 218 10.93 -28.81 -29.84
C SER A 218 10.45 -30.03 -29.07
N VAL A 219 9.28 -29.87 -28.45
CA VAL A 219 8.53 -30.94 -27.79
C VAL A 219 7.07 -30.82 -28.20
N ARG A 220 6.56 -31.80 -28.94
CA ARG A 220 5.15 -31.92 -29.33
C ARG A 220 4.46 -33.00 -28.49
N ILE A 221 3.25 -32.72 -28.04
CA ILE A 221 2.43 -33.56 -27.19
C ILE A 221 1.04 -33.64 -27.83
N ILE A 222 0.69 -34.82 -28.33
CA ILE A 222 -0.58 -35.13 -28.97
C ILE A 222 -1.37 -36.00 -27.98
N ASP A 223 -2.34 -35.40 -27.29
CA ASP A 223 -3.26 -36.10 -26.39
C ASP A 223 -4.57 -36.38 -27.15
N ASN A 224 -4.67 -37.59 -27.71
CA ASN A 224 -5.84 -38.06 -28.43
C ASN A 224 -7.03 -38.36 -27.50
N VAL A 225 -6.79 -38.51 -26.19
CA VAL A 225 -7.85 -38.70 -25.18
C VAL A 225 -8.61 -37.40 -24.94
N LYS A 226 -7.90 -36.26 -24.91
CA LYS A 226 -8.48 -34.92 -24.70
C LYS A 226 -8.63 -34.12 -26.00
N ASN A 227 -8.21 -34.69 -27.13
CA ASN A 227 -8.18 -34.04 -28.44
C ASN A 227 -7.41 -32.71 -28.41
N SER A 228 -6.18 -32.76 -27.90
CA SER A 228 -5.28 -31.60 -27.83
C SER A 228 -3.92 -31.91 -28.43
N ASP A 229 -3.45 -31.01 -29.29
CA ASP A 229 -2.11 -31.05 -29.89
C ASP A 229 -1.35 -29.79 -29.49
N ILE A 230 -0.29 -29.97 -28.71
CA ILE A 230 0.50 -28.91 -28.12
C ILE A 230 1.95 -29.07 -28.55
N GLU A 231 2.52 -28.06 -29.19
CA GLU A 231 3.94 -28.02 -29.54
C GLU A 231 4.63 -26.84 -28.85
N PHE A 232 5.73 -27.12 -28.15
CA PHE A 232 6.63 -26.12 -27.61
C PHE A 232 7.90 -26.06 -28.45
N ILE A 233 8.26 -24.86 -28.90
CA ILE A 233 9.46 -24.62 -29.71
C ILE A 233 10.36 -23.63 -28.97
N ASN A 234 11.62 -24.04 -28.81
CA ASN A 234 12.66 -23.22 -28.21
C ASN A 234 13.05 -22.09 -29.16
N THR A 235 13.09 -20.86 -28.65
CA THR A 235 13.66 -19.75 -29.43
C THR A 235 15.00 -19.38 -28.79
N GLU A 236 16.07 -19.50 -29.56
CA GLU A 236 17.44 -19.51 -29.02
C GLU A 236 17.84 -18.21 -28.30
N LYS A 237 17.16 -17.09 -28.56
CA LYS A 237 17.58 -15.77 -28.12
C LYS A 237 16.94 -15.37 -26.79
N VAL A 238 17.80 -15.07 -25.81
CA VAL A 238 17.41 -14.27 -24.64
C VAL A 238 17.28 -12.81 -25.09
N ILE A 239 16.11 -12.22 -24.95
CA ILE A 239 15.84 -10.82 -25.31
C ILE A 239 15.29 -10.15 -24.06
N GLU A 240 15.95 -9.06 -23.61
CA GLU A 240 15.53 -8.30 -22.42
C GLU A 240 15.39 -9.18 -21.17
N GLY A 241 16.29 -10.16 -21.00
CA GLY A 241 16.25 -11.10 -19.86
C GLY A 241 15.20 -12.20 -19.98
N PHE A 242 14.47 -12.28 -21.10
CA PHE A 242 13.49 -13.35 -21.33
C PHE A 242 13.96 -14.36 -22.35
N LYS A 243 13.79 -15.65 -22.03
CA LYS A 243 13.62 -16.68 -23.03
C LYS A 243 12.16 -16.78 -23.46
N LYS A 244 11.93 -16.70 -24.76
CA LYS A 244 10.61 -16.86 -25.36
C LYS A 244 10.48 -18.32 -25.82
N ILE A 245 9.43 -19.00 -25.40
CA ILE A 245 9.08 -20.32 -25.88
C ILE A 245 7.78 -20.17 -26.66
N LYS A 246 7.78 -20.58 -27.93
CA LYS A 246 6.56 -20.57 -28.74
C LYS A 246 5.75 -21.81 -28.36
N LYS A 247 4.51 -21.61 -27.90
CA LYS A 247 3.53 -22.68 -27.66
C LYS A 247 2.48 -22.62 -28.76
N ILE A 248 2.35 -23.69 -29.53
CA ILE A 248 1.28 -23.86 -30.53
C ILE A 248 0.29 -24.86 -29.93
N GLU A 249 -0.98 -24.51 -29.84
CA GLU A 249 -2.03 -25.33 -29.25
C GLU A 249 -3.23 -25.35 -30.18
N ASN A 250 -3.52 -26.49 -30.81
CA ASN A 250 -4.57 -26.63 -31.83
C ASN A 250 -4.54 -25.48 -32.84
N GLU A 251 -3.39 -25.28 -33.50
CA GLU A 251 -3.11 -24.19 -34.47
C GLU A 251 -2.98 -22.77 -33.88
N ASN A 252 -3.33 -22.53 -32.62
CA ASN A 252 -3.18 -21.23 -31.97
C ASN A 252 -1.78 -21.04 -31.39
N SER A 253 -1.04 -20.07 -31.91
CA SER A 253 0.30 -19.72 -31.43
C SER A 253 0.27 -18.69 -30.30
N LYS A 254 0.90 -19.01 -29.16
CA LYS A 254 1.12 -18.14 -28.01
C LYS A 254 2.60 -18.11 -27.64
N ILE A 255 3.05 -17.03 -26.99
CA ILE A 255 4.42 -16.93 -26.47
C ILE A 255 4.40 -17.12 -24.96
N VAL A 256 5.07 -18.16 -24.49
CA VAL A 256 5.40 -18.35 -23.07
C VAL A 256 6.69 -17.59 -22.80
N ARG A 257 6.67 -16.69 -21.80
CA ARG A 257 7.84 -15.92 -21.40
C ARG A 257 8.43 -16.53 -20.14
N VAL A 258 9.72 -16.81 -20.17
CA VAL A 258 10.49 -17.30 -19.04
C VAL A 258 11.54 -16.24 -18.74
N LEU A 259 11.37 -15.52 -17.63
CA LEU A 259 12.41 -14.63 -17.13
C LEU A 259 13.61 -15.50 -16.76
N TYR A 260 14.79 -15.16 -17.26
CA TYR A 260 15.96 -16.03 -17.26
C TYR A 260 17.24 -15.23 -16.99
N ALA A 261 18.07 -15.75 -16.08
CA ALA A 261 19.42 -15.23 -15.83
C ALA A 261 20.39 -16.41 -15.63
N THR A 262 21.65 -16.23 -16.05
CA THR A 262 22.69 -17.25 -15.92
C THR A 262 24.07 -16.62 -15.80
N ASP A 263 24.96 -17.27 -15.06
CA ASP A 263 26.41 -16.99 -15.02
C ASP A 263 27.22 -18.03 -15.82
N GLY A 264 26.55 -18.92 -16.57
CA GLY A 264 27.13 -20.04 -17.31
C GLY A 264 26.95 -21.38 -16.60
N GLU A 265 27.23 -21.46 -15.30
CA GLU A 265 27.12 -22.70 -14.52
C GLU A 265 25.77 -22.83 -13.82
N VAL A 266 25.23 -21.72 -13.33
CA VAL A 266 23.92 -21.63 -12.70
C VAL A 266 22.99 -20.84 -13.60
N SER A 267 21.75 -21.29 -13.67
CA SER A 267 20.66 -20.59 -14.33
C SER A 267 19.47 -20.49 -13.40
N ILE A 268 18.75 -19.37 -13.45
CA ILE A 268 17.51 -19.20 -12.70
C ILE A 268 16.37 -18.81 -13.64
N ALA A 269 15.15 -19.23 -13.31
CA ALA A 269 13.99 -18.97 -14.15
C ALA A 269 12.69 -18.75 -13.39
N ALA A 270 11.83 -17.87 -13.93
CA ALA A 270 10.45 -17.71 -13.49
C ALA A 270 9.52 -17.48 -14.70
N ARG A 271 8.37 -18.16 -14.74
CA ARG A 271 7.40 -17.98 -15.81
C ARG A 271 6.57 -16.72 -15.63
N ALA A 272 6.35 -16.00 -16.73
CA ALA A 272 5.48 -14.84 -16.79
C ALA A 272 4.55 -14.89 -18.00
N VAL A 273 3.39 -14.24 -17.89
CA VAL A 273 2.42 -14.05 -18.98
C VAL A 273 2.22 -12.57 -19.24
N LYS A 274 2.16 -12.17 -20.51
CA LYS A 274 1.87 -10.79 -20.90
C LYS A 274 0.36 -10.59 -20.98
N LYS A 275 -0.18 -9.62 -20.24
CA LYS A 275 -1.58 -9.21 -20.29
C LYS A 275 -1.86 -8.32 -21.51
N GLU A 276 -3.15 -8.10 -21.79
CA GLU A 276 -3.62 -7.24 -22.88
C GLU A 276 -3.17 -5.78 -22.70
N ASP A 277 -3.10 -5.30 -21.46
CA ASP A 277 -2.59 -3.97 -21.09
C ASP A 277 -1.06 -3.81 -21.25
N GLY A 278 -0.37 -4.89 -21.63
CA GLY A 278 1.07 -4.93 -21.82
C GLY A 278 1.89 -5.30 -20.57
N SER A 279 1.28 -5.35 -19.37
CA SER A 279 1.94 -5.75 -18.13
C SER A 279 2.30 -7.23 -18.11
N LEU A 280 3.28 -7.60 -17.29
CA LEU A 280 3.76 -8.98 -17.16
C LEU A 280 3.37 -9.53 -15.79
N LYS A 281 2.70 -10.68 -15.76
CA LYS A 281 2.25 -11.34 -14.53
C LYS A 281 3.08 -12.58 -14.28
N PHE A 282 3.72 -12.70 -13.11
CA PHE A 282 4.37 -13.96 -12.72
C PHE A 282 3.33 -15.04 -12.44
N LEU A 283 3.63 -16.27 -12.85
CA LEU A 283 2.82 -17.44 -12.52
C LEU A 283 3.25 -18.03 -11.17
N SER A 284 2.30 -18.63 -10.45
CA SER A 284 2.60 -19.33 -9.19
C SER A 284 3.64 -20.44 -9.41
N LEU A 285 4.54 -20.58 -8.44
CA LEU A 285 5.55 -21.64 -8.40
C LEU A 285 5.21 -22.72 -7.38
N GLU A 286 4.02 -22.73 -6.77
CA GLU A 286 3.66 -23.63 -5.66
C GLU A 286 3.89 -25.12 -6.00
N ASN A 287 3.44 -25.57 -7.17
CA ASN A 287 3.57 -26.97 -7.64
C ASN A 287 4.75 -27.18 -8.61
N VAL A 288 5.73 -26.28 -8.61
CA VAL A 288 6.89 -26.35 -9.52
C VAL A 288 8.12 -26.76 -8.71
N PRO A 289 8.86 -27.81 -9.12
CA PRO A 289 10.16 -28.15 -8.52
C PRO A 289 11.07 -26.92 -8.48
N LYS A 290 11.72 -26.63 -7.36
CA LYS A 290 12.60 -25.45 -7.28
C LYS A 290 14.02 -25.74 -7.76
N ILE A 291 14.42 -27.01 -7.82
CA ILE A 291 15.77 -27.40 -8.22
C ILE A 291 15.69 -28.27 -9.47
N PHE A 292 16.52 -27.91 -10.45
CA PHE A 292 16.72 -28.61 -11.70
C PHE A 292 18.19 -28.98 -11.84
N CYS A 293 18.45 -30.19 -12.31
CA CYS A 293 19.76 -30.65 -12.76
C CYS A 293 19.61 -31.10 -14.21
N ASP A 294 19.62 -30.11 -15.12
CA ASP A 294 19.04 -30.11 -16.47
C ASP A 294 17.51 -30.31 -16.48
N PHE A 295 17.05 -31.36 -15.83
CA PHE A 295 15.66 -31.75 -15.70
C PHE A 295 15.17 -31.53 -14.26
N PRO A 296 13.85 -31.38 -14.05
CA PRO A 296 13.29 -31.12 -12.72
C PRO A 296 13.64 -32.24 -11.73
N LEU A 297 14.04 -31.87 -10.51
CA LEU A 297 14.13 -32.80 -9.39
C LEU A 297 12.77 -32.85 -8.67
N ILE A 298 11.93 -33.81 -9.07
CA ILE A 298 10.55 -33.97 -8.56
C ILE A 298 10.59 -34.28 -7.06
N GLY A 299 9.89 -33.49 -6.25
CA GLY A 299 10.00 -33.53 -4.77
C GLY A 299 10.65 -32.27 -4.16
N THR A 300 11.20 -31.38 -5.00
CA THR A 300 11.82 -30.12 -4.55
C THR A 300 10.86 -28.91 -4.58
N GLU A 301 9.55 -29.14 -4.66
CA GLU A 301 8.53 -28.08 -4.70
C GLU A 301 8.57 -27.21 -3.44
N ASN A 302 8.81 -27.86 -2.28
CA ASN A 302 8.90 -27.26 -0.94
C ASN A 302 10.32 -26.82 -0.54
N PHE A 303 11.26 -26.73 -1.49
CA PHE A 303 12.61 -26.18 -1.23
C PHE A 303 12.62 -24.64 -1.10
N HIS A 304 11.47 -23.99 -1.27
CA HIS A 304 11.24 -22.57 -0.92
C HIS A 304 12.31 -21.56 -1.38
N PHE A 305 12.85 -21.72 -2.60
CA PHE A 305 13.62 -20.67 -3.27
C PHE A 305 12.67 -19.76 -4.09
N PRO A 306 12.93 -18.44 -4.18
CA PRO A 306 12.00 -17.51 -4.85
C PRO A 306 11.75 -17.81 -6.33
N VAL A 307 12.65 -18.50 -7.02
CA VAL A 307 12.58 -18.86 -8.44
C VAL A 307 13.08 -20.30 -8.65
N VAL A 308 12.95 -20.83 -9.87
CA VAL A 308 13.53 -22.13 -10.21
C VAL A 308 15.04 -21.97 -10.41
N VAL A 309 15.84 -22.87 -9.84
CA VAL A 309 17.30 -22.90 -9.96
C VAL A 309 17.72 -24.14 -10.73
N ASN A 310 18.55 -23.97 -11.76
CA ASN A 310 19.13 -25.03 -12.55
C ASN A 310 20.66 -24.96 -12.53
N SER A 311 21.31 -26.11 -12.38
CA SER A 311 22.73 -26.30 -12.68
C SER A 311 23.00 -27.73 -13.11
N PHE A 312 23.81 -27.89 -14.16
CA PHE A 312 24.33 -29.20 -14.57
C PHE A 312 25.26 -29.82 -13.51
N PHE A 313 25.90 -28.97 -12.69
CA PHE A 313 26.90 -29.36 -11.70
C PHE A 313 26.30 -29.76 -10.35
N PHE A 314 24.98 -29.73 -10.19
CA PHE A 314 24.39 -30.27 -8.97
C PHE A 314 24.67 -31.78 -8.85
N SER A 315 24.97 -32.22 -7.63
CA SER A 315 25.00 -33.63 -7.25
C SER A 315 23.67 -34.02 -6.59
N PRO A 316 22.70 -34.58 -7.36
CA PRO A 316 21.41 -34.97 -6.82
C PRO A 316 21.49 -36.26 -6.01
N GLN A 317 20.46 -36.50 -5.20
CA GLN A 317 20.23 -37.81 -4.58
C GLN A 317 19.99 -38.89 -5.64
N THR A 318 20.19 -40.16 -5.28
CA THR A 318 20.02 -41.31 -6.20
C THR A 318 18.61 -41.36 -6.81
N GLU A 319 17.59 -40.97 -6.04
CA GLU A 319 16.21 -40.92 -6.49
C GLU A 319 15.86 -39.65 -7.28
N ARG A 320 16.80 -38.70 -7.42
CA ARG A 320 16.64 -37.41 -8.11
C ARG A 320 15.49 -36.55 -7.59
N ASP A 321 15.22 -36.62 -6.30
CA ASP A 321 14.19 -35.88 -5.57
C ASP A 321 14.75 -34.75 -4.69
N GLY A 322 16.06 -34.52 -4.73
CA GLY A 322 16.73 -33.45 -4.00
C GLY A 322 18.23 -33.42 -4.23
N ILE A 323 18.92 -32.52 -3.51
CA ILE A 323 20.39 -32.38 -3.49
C ILE A 323 20.91 -32.49 -2.07
N TRP A 324 22.17 -32.91 -1.91
CA TRP A 324 22.81 -32.98 -0.60
C TRP A 324 23.29 -31.60 -0.14
N LEU A 325 22.80 -31.13 1.01
CA LEU A 325 23.19 -29.88 1.66
C LEU A 325 23.69 -30.07 3.10
N THR A 326 23.67 -31.30 3.61
CA THR A 326 24.27 -31.67 4.89
C THR A 326 24.95 -33.02 4.76
N ASN A 327 26.21 -33.10 5.20
CA ASN A 327 26.97 -34.31 5.59
C ASN A 327 28.47 -33.96 5.77
N GLY A 328 28.81 -33.38 6.93
CA GLY A 328 30.19 -33.06 7.32
C GLY A 328 30.85 -31.94 6.51
N ALA A 329 31.66 -31.09 7.14
CA ALA A 329 32.27 -29.91 6.51
C ALA A 329 33.23 -30.21 5.33
N ASN A 330 33.48 -31.49 5.01
CA ASN A 330 34.54 -31.95 4.11
C ASN A 330 34.04 -32.74 2.88
N ASP A 331 32.73 -32.82 2.63
CA ASP A 331 32.23 -33.42 1.39
C ASP A 331 32.29 -32.41 0.24
N PRO A 332 33.12 -32.64 -0.81
CA PRO A 332 33.24 -31.71 -1.93
C PRO A 332 31.93 -31.48 -2.69
N GLU A 333 31.09 -32.52 -2.85
CA GLU A 333 29.83 -32.42 -3.59
C GLU A 333 28.81 -31.56 -2.84
N VAL A 334 28.76 -31.70 -1.51
CA VAL A 334 27.91 -30.86 -0.65
C VAL A 334 28.35 -29.40 -0.70
N ASN A 335 29.66 -29.16 -0.66
CA ASN A 335 30.20 -27.79 -0.76
C ASN A 335 29.92 -27.18 -2.14
N GLU A 336 30.07 -27.94 -3.23
CA GLU A 336 29.73 -27.49 -4.58
C GLU A 336 28.24 -27.14 -4.72
N ASN A 337 27.34 -28.01 -4.23
CA ASN A 337 25.90 -27.74 -4.18
C ASN A 337 25.58 -26.44 -3.43
N LYS A 338 26.22 -26.22 -2.26
CA LYS A 338 26.05 -24.99 -1.47
C LYS A 338 26.51 -23.75 -2.24
N GLU A 339 27.68 -23.79 -2.86
CA GLU A 339 28.21 -22.69 -3.67
C GLU A 339 27.32 -22.38 -4.88
N LEU A 340 26.78 -23.40 -5.56
CA LEU A 340 25.84 -23.23 -6.67
C LEU A 340 24.55 -22.49 -6.23
N ILE A 341 23.99 -22.84 -5.08
CA ILE A 341 22.79 -22.15 -4.55
C ILE A 341 23.13 -20.71 -4.11
N ILE A 342 24.32 -20.46 -3.54
CA ILE A 342 24.77 -19.10 -3.20
C ILE A 342 24.92 -18.25 -4.47
N ARG A 343 25.44 -18.81 -5.55
CA ARG A 343 25.48 -18.13 -6.87
C ARG A 343 24.08 -17.81 -7.39
N ALA A 344 23.12 -18.72 -7.22
CA ALA A 344 21.72 -18.46 -7.55
C ALA A 344 21.13 -17.28 -6.77
N VAL A 345 21.52 -17.06 -5.50
CA VAL A 345 21.12 -15.87 -4.73
C VAL A 345 21.60 -14.58 -5.37
N ASN A 346 22.84 -14.55 -5.88
CA ASN A 346 23.38 -13.37 -6.54
C ASN A 346 22.67 -13.10 -7.88
N LEU A 347 22.46 -14.14 -8.69
CA LEU A 347 21.67 -14.04 -9.92
C LEU A 347 20.24 -13.54 -9.65
N TYR A 348 19.62 -14.01 -8.57
CA TYR A 348 18.27 -13.56 -8.19
C TYR A 348 18.24 -12.07 -7.85
N LYS A 349 19.26 -11.56 -7.14
CA LYS A 349 19.36 -10.12 -6.84
C LYS A 349 19.47 -9.28 -8.11
N GLU A 350 20.27 -9.73 -9.08
CA GLU A 350 20.39 -9.05 -10.37
C GLU A 350 19.08 -9.07 -11.16
N LEU A 351 18.38 -10.22 -11.16
CA LEU A 351 17.07 -10.38 -11.79
C LEU A 351 16.03 -9.45 -11.15
N MET A 352 15.98 -9.37 -9.82
CA MET A 352 15.04 -8.50 -9.11
C MET A 352 15.29 -7.01 -9.34
N ASN A 353 16.54 -6.59 -9.54
CA ASN A 353 16.84 -5.21 -9.94
C ASN A 353 16.21 -4.85 -11.30
N ARG A 354 16.02 -5.83 -12.20
CA ARG A 354 15.31 -5.59 -13.47
C ARG A 354 13.80 -5.57 -13.26
N VAL A 355 13.28 -6.51 -12.46
CA VAL A 355 11.84 -6.60 -12.13
C VAL A 355 11.32 -5.33 -11.46
N GLU A 356 12.13 -4.67 -10.64
CA GLU A 356 11.81 -3.39 -10.00
C GLU A 356 11.59 -2.26 -11.02
N ASN A 357 12.31 -2.26 -12.14
CA ASN A 357 12.28 -1.19 -13.15
C ASN A 357 11.27 -1.45 -14.30
N GLU A 358 10.58 -2.59 -14.26
CA GLU A 358 9.66 -3.03 -15.31
C GLU A 358 8.24 -3.24 -14.75
N ASN A 359 7.24 -3.23 -15.64
CA ASN A 359 5.83 -3.36 -15.27
C ASN A 359 5.42 -4.83 -15.04
N TYR A 360 5.98 -5.42 -13.98
CA TYR A 360 5.57 -6.73 -13.47
C TYR A 360 4.54 -6.63 -12.36
N ASN A 361 3.58 -7.54 -12.36
CA ASN A 361 2.55 -7.68 -11.34
C ASN A 361 2.64 -9.06 -10.67
N GLN A 362 2.04 -9.15 -9.48
CA GLN A 362 2.01 -10.40 -8.69
C GLN A 362 3.39 -10.94 -8.35
N ILE A 363 4.28 -10.03 -7.96
CA ILE A 363 5.66 -10.38 -7.60
C ILE A 363 5.71 -11.31 -6.38
N TYR A 364 4.65 -11.37 -5.56
CA TYR A 364 4.54 -12.35 -4.46
C TYR A 364 4.75 -13.81 -4.90
N ASN A 365 4.55 -14.15 -6.17
CA ASN A 365 4.82 -15.49 -6.71
C ASN A 365 6.31 -15.84 -6.77
N ILE A 366 7.20 -14.84 -6.67
CA ILE A 366 8.65 -15.00 -6.78
C ILE A 366 9.42 -14.38 -5.61
N VAL A 367 8.83 -14.31 -4.41
CA VAL A 367 9.50 -13.76 -3.19
C VAL A 367 9.49 -14.73 -2.00
N ASN A 368 9.00 -15.95 -2.20
CA ASN A 368 8.95 -16.93 -1.12
C ASN A 368 10.37 -17.29 -0.66
N THR A 369 10.63 -17.07 0.63
CA THR A 369 11.91 -17.34 1.31
C THR A 369 11.70 -18.15 2.59
N ALA A 370 10.62 -18.92 2.67
CA ALA A 370 10.38 -19.82 3.80
C ALA A 370 11.53 -20.82 3.98
N ILE A 371 11.63 -21.41 5.17
CA ILE A 371 12.58 -22.51 5.37
C ILE A 371 12.03 -23.72 4.61
N PRO A 372 12.85 -24.44 3.83
CA PRO A 372 12.46 -25.68 3.18
C PRO A 372 11.83 -26.69 4.14
N GLU A 373 10.71 -27.29 3.74
CA GLU A 373 10.09 -28.41 4.47
C GLU A 373 10.65 -29.73 3.93
N THR A 374 11.93 -29.97 4.19
CA THR A 374 12.69 -31.12 3.68
C THR A 374 13.30 -31.93 4.80
N ASP A 375 13.68 -33.18 4.53
CA ASP A 375 14.28 -34.07 5.53
C ASP A 375 15.62 -33.52 6.04
N GLU A 376 15.74 -33.40 7.37
CA GLU A 376 16.94 -32.91 8.05
C GLU A 376 18.19 -33.79 7.79
N ARG A 377 18.02 -35.02 7.30
CA ARG A 377 19.13 -35.92 6.94
C ARG A 377 19.97 -35.43 5.77
N TYR A 378 19.39 -34.63 4.86
CA TYR A 378 20.10 -34.10 3.69
C TYR A 378 20.05 -32.56 3.60
N PHE A 379 19.38 -31.88 4.53
CA PHE A 379 19.20 -30.43 4.54
C PHE A 379 19.75 -29.74 5.79
N ASP A 380 20.53 -28.66 5.61
CA ASP A 380 21.04 -27.83 6.70
C ASP A 380 20.26 -26.51 6.81
N SER A 381 19.28 -26.50 7.73
CA SER A 381 18.42 -25.33 8.00
C SER A 381 19.21 -24.13 8.52
N SER A 382 20.27 -24.35 9.29
CA SER A 382 21.09 -23.28 9.87
C SER A 382 21.92 -22.56 8.80
N TRP A 383 22.51 -23.33 7.89
CA TRP A 383 23.22 -22.82 6.72
C TRP A 383 22.25 -22.09 5.79
N TYR A 384 21.10 -22.68 5.46
CA TYR A 384 20.11 -22.05 4.57
C TYR A 384 19.63 -20.71 5.14
N LYS A 385 19.31 -20.67 6.44
CA LYS A 385 18.89 -19.44 7.11
C LYS A 385 19.95 -18.34 7.01
N THR A 386 21.23 -18.72 7.17
CA THR A 386 22.35 -17.78 7.24
C THR A 386 22.77 -17.26 5.88
N PHE A 387 22.88 -18.13 4.88
CA PHE A 387 23.47 -17.79 3.59
C PHE A 387 22.43 -17.54 2.48
N ILE A 388 21.21 -18.04 2.63
CA ILE A 388 20.15 -17.92 1.62
C ILE A 388 19.03 -17.01 2.11
N GLN A 389 18.31 -17.41 3.15
CA GLN A 389 17.11 -16.69 3.62
C GLN A 389 17.43 -15.26 4.08
N LYS A 390 18.37 -15.08 5.02
CA LYS A 390 18.73 -13.75 5.54
C LYS A 390 19.18 -12.79 4.42
N PRO A 391 20.14 -13.16 3.54
CA PRO A 391 20.56 -12.30 2.44
C PRO A 391 19.43 -11.95 1.46
N LEU A 392 18.54 -12.90 1.14
CA LEU A 392 17.38 -12.65 0.29
C LEU A 392 16.39 -11.69 0.94
N ARG A 393 16.03 -11.92 2.21
CA ARG A 393 15.09 -11.07 2.96
C ARG A 393 15.62 -9.66 3.12
N THR A 394 16.88 -9.49 3.56
CA THR A 394 17.52 -8.17 3.68
C THR A 394 17.51 -7.40 2.36
N PHE A 395 17.75 -8.09 1.25
CA PHE A 395 17.69 -7.48 -0.07
C PHE A 395 16.24 -7.09 -0.44
N LEU A 396 15.29 -8.03 -0.34
CA LEU A 396 13.89 -7.82 -0.70
C LEU A 396 13.20 -6.72 0.13
N PHE A 397 13.60 -6.54 1.40
CA PHE A 397 13.12 -5.45 2.25
C PHE A 397 13.27 -4.08 1.61
N THR A 398 14.33 -3.87 0.83
CA THR A 398 14.63 -2.56 0.22
C THR A 398 13.94 -2.32 -1.13
N LYS A 399 13.19 -3.30 -1.63
CA LYS A 399 12.69 -3.30 -3.02
C LYS A 399 11.27 -2.80 -3.15
N SER A 400 11.04 -2.03 -4.22
CA SER A 400 9.73 -1.50 -4.62
C SER A 400 8.99 -2.56 -5.46
N ILE A 401 8.35 -3.52 -4.79
CA ILE A 401 7.78 -4.72 -5.43
C ILE A 401 6.35 -5.04 -5.01
N VAL A 402 5.75 -4.24 -4.13
CA VAL A 402 4.37 -4.42 -3.69
C VAL A 402 3.47 -3.56 -4.56
N ASP A 403 2.55 -4.20 -5.29
CA ASP A 403 1.53 -3.49 -6.06
C ASP A 403 0.55 -2.78 -5.09
N LEU A 404 0.43 -1.45 -5.20
CA LEU A 404 -0.54 -0.63 -4.46
C LEU A 404 -1.83 -0.41 -5.27
N GLU A 405 -2.85 0.18 -4.64
CA GLU A 405 -4.14 0.47 -5.29
C GLU A 405 -4.04 1.58 -6.36
N ASP A 406 -3.13 2.54 -6.19
CA ASP A 406 -2.89 3.62 -7.16
C ASP A 406 -2.08 3.19 -8.40
N GLY A 407 -1.62 1.92 -8.43
CA GLY A 407 -0.80 1.35 -9.50
C GLY A 407 0.70 1.61 -9.35
N ILE A 408 1.14 2.31 -8.30
CA ILE A 408 2.55 2.48 -7.96
C ILE A 408 3.05 1.24 -7.21
N LYS A 409 4.36 0.97 -7.30
CA LYS A 409 5.01 -0.07 -6.50
C LYS A 409 5.56 0.50 -5.19
N GLY A 410 5.00 0.05 -4.07
CA GLY A 410 5.50 0.35 -2.73
C GLY A 410 6.70 -0.52 -2.35
N LYS A 411 7.52 -0.02 -1.43
CA LYS A 411 8.61 -0.81 -0.85
C LYS A 411 8.10 -1.81 0.17
N LEU A 412 8.69 -3.00 0.17
CA LEU A 412 8.27 -4.07 1.08
C LEU A 412 8.45 -3.70 2.57
N ASN A 413 9.50 -2.95 2.93
CA ASN A 413 9.73 -2.48 4.31
C ASN A 413 8.77 -1.38 4.77
N GLU A 414 8.14 -0.66 3.84
CA GLU A 414 7.22 0.44 4.12
C GLU A 414 5.74 -0.04 4.02
N THR A 415 5.52 -1.28 3.56
CA THR A 415 4.19 -1.87 3.40
C THR A 415 3.78 -2.67 4.64
N TRP A 416 2.55 -2.47 5.10
CA TRP A 416 1.99 -3.09 6.28
C TRP A 416 1.03 -4.21 5.91
N PHE A 417 1.06 -5.29 6.68
CA PHE A 417 0.19 -6.45 6.45
C PHE A 417 -0.49 -6.88 7.75
N PRO A 418 -1.78 -7.27 7.73
CA PRO A 418 -2.45 -7.84 8.88
C PRO A 418 -1.73 -9.07 9.44
N THR A 419 -1.79 -9.25 10.76
CA THR A 419 -1.19 -10.43 11.39
C THR A 419 -1.89 -11.73 10.95
N ASN A 420 -1.10 -12.77 10.69
CA ASN A 420 -1.60 -14.06 10.19
C ASN A 420 -2.52 -14.81 11.16
N SER A 421 -2.46 -14.54 12.47
CA SER A 421 -3.30 -15.16 13.49
C SER A 421 -4.78 -14.77 13.40
N TYR A 422 -5.10 -13.65 12.77
CA TYR A 422 -6.49 -13.21 12.61
C TYR A 422 -7.23 -14.01 11.54
N ASN A 423 -8.56 -14.12 11.69
CA ASN A 423 -9.41 -14.69 10.65
C ASN A 423 -9.49 -13.75 9.43
N LYS A 424 -9.99 -14.27 8.29
CA LYS A 424 -10.05 -13.52 7.04
C LYS A 424 -10.86 -12.22 7.13
N ALA A 425 -12.02 -12.25 7.79
CA ALA A 425 -12.88 -11.07 7.93
C ALA A 425 -12.19 -9.94 8.74
N ILE A 426 -11.47 -10.30 9.81
CA ILE A 426 -10.70 -9.35 10.61
C ILE A 426 -9.55 -8.76 9.79
N LYS A 427 -8.81 -9.60 9.04
CA LYS A 427 -7.71 -9.15 8.18
C LYS A 427 -8.17 -8.13 7.15
N GLU A 428 -9.29 -8.39 6.48
CA GLU A 428 -9.86 -7.48 5.48
C GLU A 428 -10.31 -6.14 6.10
N LYS A 429 -10.92 -6.16 7.29
CA LYS A 429 -11.30 -4.94 8.00
C LYS A 429 -10.09 -4.13 8.45
N LEU A 430 -9.10 -4.78 9.08
CA LEU A 430 -7.85 -4.13 9.48
C LEU A 430 -7.13 -3.52 8.27
N TRP A 431 -7.04 -4.26 7.17
CA TRP A 431 -6.50 -3.75 5.92
C TRP A 431 -7.27 -2.52 5.43
N LYS A 432 -8.62 -2.58 5.43
CA LYS A 432 -9.48 -1.46 4.98
C LYS A 432 -9.22 -0.20 5.81
N TYR A 433 -9.29 -0.29 7.14
CA TYR A 433 -9.12 0.89 7.99
C TYR A 433 -7.71 1.48 7.92
N THR A 434 -6.69 0.63 7.75
CA THR A 434 -5.32 1.12 7.50
C THR A 434 -5.17 1.72 6.11
N PHE A 435 -5.83 1.16 5.08
CA PHE A 435 -5.88 1.76 3.74
C PHE A 435 -6.52 3.16 3.79
N ASP A 436 -7.64 3.30 4.50
CA ASP A 436 -8.35 4.57 4.62
C ASP A 436 -7.45 5.66 5.27
N LEU A 437 -6.63 5.29 6.25
CA LEU A 437 -5.68 6.20 6.93
C LEU A 437 -4.38 6.45 6.14
N PHE A 438 -3.86 5.41 5.50
CA PHE A 438 -2.55 5.41 4.84
C PHE A 438 -2.61 4.63 3.51
N PRO A 439 -3.19 5.21 2.44
CA PRO A 439 -3.42 4.50 1.18
C PRO A 439 -2.16 3.92 0.54
N THR A 440 -1.00 4.57 0.75
CA THR A 440 0.29 4.17 0.19
C THR A 440 1.05 3.16 1.06
N ALA A 441 0.54 2.80 2.23
CA ALA A 441 1.22 1.93 3.19
C ALA A 441 0.75 0.47 3.13
N VAL A 442 -0.22 0.11 2.29
CA VAL A 442 -0.77 -1.26 2.21
C VAL A 442 -0.81 -1.78 0.77
N CYS A 443 -0.66 -3.09 0.60
CA CYS A 443 -0.78 -3.73 -0.70
C CYS A 443 -2.21 -3.66 -1.26
N ARG A 444 -2.37 -3.85 -2.57
CA ARG A 444 -3.67 -4.03 -3.22
C ARG A 444 -4.50 -5.13 -2.53
N LYS A 445 -5.80 -4.87 -2.34
CA LYS A 445 -6.72 -5.76 -1.62
C LYS A 445 -6.75 -7.18 -2.19
N GLU A 446 -6.79 -7.29 -3.52
CA GLU A 446 -6.86 -8.58 -4.23
C GLU A 446 -5.62 -9.46 -4.00
N ASP A 447 -4.47 -8.83 -3.71
CA ASP A 447 -3.20 -9.50 -3.51
C ASP A 447 -2.89 -9.80 -2.04
N LEU A 448 -3.73 -9.34 -1.11
CA LEU A 448 -3.54 -9.45 0.34
C LEU A 448 -3.33 -10.90 0.80
N ASP A 449 -4.25 -11.81 0.44
CA ASP A 449 -4.19 -13.21 0.84
C ASP A 449 -2.92 -13.91 0.32
N TYR A 450 -2.37 -13.47 -0.82
CA TYR A 450 -1.15 -14.04 -1.39
C TYR A 450 0.10 -13.52 -0.71
N TRP A 451 0.16 -12.21 -0.44
CA TRP A 451 1.27 -11.63 0.34
C TRP A 451 1.34 -12.23 1.74
N LEU A 452 0.21 -12.41 2.42
CA LEU A 452 0.15 -13.01 3.76
C LEU A 452 0.78 -14.42 3.84
N LYS A 453 0.83 -15.17 2.73
CA LYS A 453 1.49 -16.48 2.65
C LYS A 453 3.01 -16.43 2.60
N VAL A 454 3.58 -15.32 2.09
CA VAL A 454 5.03 -15.23 1.79
C VAL A 454 5.78 -14.26 2.69
N ILE A 455 5.09 -13.34 3.37
CA ILE A 455 5.70 -12.38 4.30
C ILE A 455 6.16 -13.03 5.61
N TRP A 456 7.16 -12.44 6.26
CA TRP A 456 7.76 -12.91 7.52
C TRP A 456 7.75 -11.83 8.60
N GLU A 457 8.09 -12.20 9.84
CA GLU A 457 7.86 -11.41 11.07
C GLU A 457 8.48 -10.02 11.09
N ASP A 458 9.62 -9.82 10.44
CA ASP A 458 10.34 -8.54 10.41
C ASP A 458 9.60 -7.42 9.63
N ILE A 459 8.50 -7.73 8.94
CA ILE A 459 7.70 -6.77 8.17
C ILE A 459 6.61 -6.16 9.07
N GLN A 460 6.33 -4.87 8.89
CA GLN A 460 5.34 -4.13 9.67
C GLN A 460 3.96 -4.81 9.68
N ARG A 461 3.37 -4.93 10.87
CA ARG A 461 2.13 -5.67 11.10
C ARG A 461 0.98 -4.78 11.49
N ILE A 462 -0.16 -4.98 10.83
CA ILE A 462 -1.42 -4.35 11.20
C ILE A 462 -2.08 -5.21 12.28
N THR A 463 -2.28 -4.59 13.44
CA THR A 463 -2.97 -5.17 14.60
C THR A 463 -3.98 -4.16 15.13
N TYR A 464 -4.90 -4.61 16.00
CA TYR A 464 -5.81 -3.71 16.72
C TYR A 464 -5.06 -2.60 17.45
N THR A 465 -3.95 -2.92 18.12
CA THR A 465 -3.15 -1.94 18.86
C THR A 465 -2.56 -0.87 17.94
N VAL A 466 -1.99 -1.27 16.79
CA VAL A 466 -1.41 -0.33 15.83
C VAL A 466 -2.49 0.61 15.28
N LEU A 467 -3.65 0.07 14.87
CA LEU A 467 -4.77 0.89 14.40
C LEU A 467 -5.25 1.89 15.47
N VAL A 468 -5.37 1.47 16.72
CA VAL A 468 -5.76 2.36 17.82
C VAL A 468 -4.70 3.43 18.08
N ASP A 469 -3.42 3.07 18.00
CA ASP A 469 -2.31 4.01 18.18
C ASP A 469 -2.31 5.07 17.08
N ASP A 470 -2.54 4.69 15.82
CA ASP A 470 -2.61 5.62 14.68
C ASP A 470 -3.78 6.62 14.82
N ILE A 471 -4.95 6.15 15.26
CA ILE A 471 -6.10 7.02 15.54
C ILE A 471 -5.79 7.95 16.72
N SER A 472 -5.21 7.41 17.79
CA SER A 472 -4.89 8.19 19.00
C SER A 472 -3.86 9.29 18.73
N ASN A 473 -2.89 9.02 17.84
CA ASN A 473 -1.88 9.98 17.40
C ASN A 473 -2.48 11.16 16.61
N SER A 474 -3.68 11.00 16.04
CA SER A 474 -4.38 12.10 15.37
C SER A 474 -5.01 13.10 16.36
N THR A 475 -4.97 12.87 17.68
CA THR A 475 -5.39 13.76 18.80
C THR A 475 -6.81 14.36 18.82
N SER A 476 -7.47 14.54 17.67
CA SER A 476 -8.76 15.19 17.48
C SER A 476 -9.42 14.74 16.17
N ILE A 477 -10.73 14.94 16.06
CA ILE A 477 -11.49 14.63 14.83
C ILE A 477 -11.03 15.47 13.64
N LYS A 478 -10.61 16.72 13.87
CA LYS A 478 -10.15 17.62 12.80
C LYS A 478 -8.89 17.11 12.13
N GLU A 479 -7.95 16.57 12.91
CA GLU A 479 -6.72 15.97 12.40
C GLU A 479 -7.01 14.62 11.74
N LEU A 480 -7.87 13.79 12.33
CA LEU A 480 -8.29 12.52 11.71
C LEU A 480 -8.99 12.73 10.35
N SER A 481 -9.89 13.71 10.26
CA SER A 481 -10.60 14.09 9.03
C SER A 481 -9.64 14.51 7.93
N ARG A 482 -8.56 15.23 8.26
CA ARG A 482 -7.50 15.58 7.30
C ARG A 482 -6.71 14.36 6.83
N SER A 483 -6.40 13.43 7.72
CA SER A 483 -5.67 12.21 7.37
C SER A 483 -6.50 11.30 6.46
N LEU A 484 -7.81 11.21 6.68
CA LEU A 484 -8.75 10.42 5.88
C LEU A 484 -9.19 11.11 4.57
N ASP A 485 -8.92 12.41 4.41
CA ASP A 485 -9.49 13.28 3.37
C ASP A 485 -11.04 13.23 3.33
N TYR A 486 -11.66 13.15 4.52
CA TYR A 486 -13.12 13.08 4.70
C TYR A 486 -13.67 14.36 5.32
N ASP A 487 -14.94 14.65 5.09
CA ASP A 487 -15.65 15.65 5.90
C ASP A 487 -15.88 15.16 7.34
N GLU A 488 -16.20 16.08 8.26
CA GLU A 488 -16.40 15.72 9.67
C GLU A 488 -17.53 14.67 9.87
N PRO A 489 -18.72 14.78 9.24
CA PRO A 489 -19.79 13.78 9.39
C PRO A 489 -19.37 12.38 8.92
N THR A 490 -18.65 12.27 7.80
CA THR A 490 -18.16 10.99 7.29
C THR A 490 -17.07 10.42 8.20
N THR A 491 -16.22 11.28 8.77
CA THR A 491 -15.20 10.89 9.77
C THR A 491 -15.84 10.28 11.01
N PHE A 492 -16.94 10.84 11.52
CA PHE A 492 -17.69 10.24 12.64
C PHE A 492 -18.30 8.88 12.26
N THR A 493 -18.86 8.76 11.05
CA THR A 493 -19.42 7.49 10.56
C THR A 493 -18.33 6.41 10.52
N TRP A 494 -17.18 6.74 9.94
CA TRP A 494 -16.02 5.86 9.89
C TRP A 494 -15.52 5.47 11.30
N LEU A 495 -15.41 6.45 12.20
CA LEU A 495 -14.98 6.21 13.58
C LEU A 495 -15.95 5.29 14.34
N ASN A 496 -17.26 5.41 14.10
CA ASN A 496 -18.26 4.51 14.67
C ASN A 496 -18.11 3.08 14.13
N GLU A 497 -17.90 2.90 12.82
CA GLU A 497 -17.63 1.58 12.22
C GLU A 497 -16.37 0.94 12.84
N VAL A 498 -15.30 1.72 13.03
CA VAL A 498 -14.06 1.25 13.66
C VAL A 498 -14.28 0.93 15.14
N GLY A 499 -14.99 1.78 15.87
CA GLY A 499 -15.30 1.60 17.28
C GLY A 499 -16.10 0.32 17.54
N GLU A 500 -17.15 0.07 16.75
CA GLU A 500 -17.93 -1.17 16.79
C GLU A 500 -17.07 -2.40 16.46
N PHE A 501 -16.24 -2.29 15.41
CA PHE A 501 -15.30 -3.36 15.06
C PHE A 501 -14.34 -3.68 16.21
N LEU A 502 -13.75 -2.66 16.83
CA LEU A 502 -12.83 -2.84 17.96
C LEU A 502 -13.53 -3.47 19.16
N MET A 503 -14.77 -3.06 19.48
CA MET A 503 -15.55 -3.60 20.60
C MET A 503 -16.14 -4.99 20.35
N SER A 504 -16.17 -5.47 19.11
CA SER A 504 -16.62 -6.82 18.80
C SER A 504 -15.73 -7.92 19.38
N GLU A 505 -14.50 -7.59 19.79
CA GLU A 505 -13.54 -8.49 20.44
C GLU A 505 -13.26 -8.03 21.88
N GLU A 506 -13.62 -8.85 22.87
CA GLU A 506 -13.47 -8.49 24.29
C GLU A 506 -12.02 -8.15 24.69
N SER A 507 -11.04 -8.80 24.06
CA SER A 507 -9.61 -8.54 24.34
C SER A 507 -9.20 -7.07 24.05
N ASN A 508 -9.92 -6.39 23.17
CA ASN A 508 -9.63 -5.02 22.77
C ASN A 508 -10.19 -3.98 23.75
N LEU A 509 -11.07 -4.35 24.69
CA LEU A 509 -11.64 -3.43 25.68
C LEU A 509 -10.56 -2.72 26.51
N SER A 510 -9.43 -3.39 26.76
CA SER A 510 -8.28 -2.81 27.46
C SER A 510 -7.59 -1.68 26.68
N LEU A 511 -7.72 -1.63 25.35
CA LEU A 511 -7.16 -0.56 24.53
C LEU A 511 -7.88 0.77 24.78
N PHE A 512 -9.21 0.74 24.89
CA PHE A 512 -10.03 1.92 25.21
C PHE A 512 -9.75 2.51 26.61
N GLN A 513 -9.20 1.71 27.52
CA GLN A 513 -8.78 2.17 28.85
C GLN A 513 -7.41 2.83 28.83
N LYS A 514 -6.54 2.48 27.87
CA LYS A 514 -5.14 2.91 27.82
C LYS A 514 -4.87 4.01 26.79
N LYS A 515 -5.73 4.15 25.77
CA LYS A 515 -5.51 5.01 24.61
C LYS A 515 -6.69 5.97 24.42
N ALA A 516 -6.37 7.21 24.07
CA ALA A 516 -7.35 8.26 23.86
C ALA A 516 -7.79 8.24 22.39
N LEU A 517 -8.99 7.74 22.12
CA LEU A 517 -9.52 7.61 20.75
C LEU A 517 -10.99 8.04 20.60
N ILE A 518 -11.65 8.41 21.69
CA ILE A 518 -13.07 8.79 21.68
C ILE A 518 -13.15 10.31 21.83
N PRO A 519 -13.86 11.02 20.94
CA PRO A 519 -13.95 12.46 20.99
C PRO A 519 -14.91 12.95 22.07
N ASN A 520 -14.49 13.97 22.81
CA ASN A 520 -15.39 14.77 23.63
C ASN A 520 -16.17 15.79 22.78
N VAL A 521 -17.07 16.57 23.39
CA VAL A 521 -17.83 17.64 22.71
C VAL A 521 -16.92 18.64 22.00
N ASN A 522 -15.75 18.93 22.58
CA ASN A 522 -14.69 19.76 21.98
C ASN A 522 -13.91 19.05 20.83
N LYS A 523 -14.36 17.87 20.38
CA LYS A 523 -13.81 17.06 19.29
C LYS A 523 -12.37 16.57 19.51
N LYS A 524 -11.88 16.57 20.76
CA LYS A 524 -10.56 16.07 21.15
C LYS A 524 -10.66 14.64 21.65
N PHE A 525 -9.71 13.80 21.27
CA PHE A 525 -9.66 12.43 21.74
C PHE A 525 -9.23 12.37 23.20
N VAL A 526 -10.02 11.64 23.99
CA VAL A 526 -9.79 11.42 25.42
C VAL A 526 -10.00 9.95 25.77
N LEU A 527 -9.53 9.56 26.95
CA LEU A 527 -9.71 8.20 27.48
C LEU A 527 -11.17 7.93 27.78
N LYS A 528 -11.61 6.68 27.54
CA LYS A 528 -12.98 6.24 27.85
C LYS A 528 -13.37 6.50 29.31
N SER A 529 -12.43 6.35 30.25
CA SER A 529 -12.66 6.56 31.69
C SER A 529 -13.01 7.99 32.07
N ASN A 530 -12.68 8.96 31.19
CA ASN A 530 -12.85 10.39 31.45
C ASN A 530 -14.08 10.95 30.72
N LEU A 531 -14.85 10.09 30.04
CA LEU A 531 -16.00 10.47 29.23
C LEU A 531 -17.32 10.09 29.88
N PHE A 532 -18.29 10.99 29.76
CA PHE A 532 -19.64 10.83 30.29
C PHE A 532 -20.69 11.21 29.24
N LEU A 533 -21.83 10.52 29.25
CA LEU A 533 -23.01 10.93 28.47
C LEU A 533 -23.62 12.19 29.09
N ASP A 534 -24.03 13.11 28.23
CA ASP A 534 -24.73 14.33 28.62
C ASP A 534 -26.24 14.05 28.80
N GLU A 535 -26.68 13.93 30.05
CA GLU A 535 -28.10 13.92 30.45
C GLU A 535 -28.46 15.20 31.22
N ILE A 536 -27.67 16.27 31.06
CA ILE A 536 -27.92 17.56 31.71
C ILE A 536 -29.00 18.32 30.93
N ASP A 537 -28.94 18.27 29.60
CA ASP A 537 -29.91 18.92 28.69
C ASP A 537 -30.15 20.40 29.04
N ASP A 538 -29.08 21.12 29.41
CA ASP A 538 -29.13 22.51 29.87
C ASP A 538 -27.82 23.25 29.53
N GLU A 539 -27.83 23.98 28.40
CA GLU A 539 -26.66 24.71 27.90
C GLU A 539 -26.21 25.83 28.84
N ASP A 540 -27.17 26.47 29.54
CA ASP A 540 -26.90 27.57 30.47
C ASP A 540 -26.07 27.08 31.66
N LEU A 541 -26.43 25.94 32.25
CA LEU A 541 -25.67 25.34 33.36
C LEU A 541 -24.24 24.94 32.95
N ILE A 542 -24.07 24.41 31.73
CA ILE A 542 -22.75 24.07 31.17
C ILE A 542 -21.91 25.34 30.96
N LEU A 543 -22.52 26.41 30.44
CA LEU A 543 -21.87 27.71 30.24
C LEU A 543 -21.47 28.36 31.57
N ILE A 544 -22.35 28.36 32.58
CA ILE A 544 -22.07 28.87 33.93
C ILE A 544 -20.84 28.16 34.51
N LEU A 545 -20.78 26.83 34.43
CA LEU A 545 -19.66 26.08 34.98
C LEU A 545 -18.35 26.35 34.23
N LYS A 546 -18.42 26.56 32.91
CA LYS A 546 -17.28 26.96 32.08
C LYS A 546 -16.74 28.33 32.48
N LEU A 547 -17.61 29.31 32.73
CA LEU A 547 -17.25 30.65 33.22
C LEU A 547 -16.65 30.61 34.63
N LEU A 548 -17.07 29.65 35.46
CA LEU A 548 -16.45 29.35 36.77
C LEU A 548 -15.09 28.62 36.64
N GLY A 549 -14.56 28.45 35.43
CA GLY A 549 -13.23 27.91 35.16
C GLY A 549 -13.18 26.40 34.90
N VAL A 550 -14.32 25.71 34.84
CA VAL A 550 -14.38 24.25 34.62
C VAL A 550 -15.24 23.94 33.38
N ASP A 551 -14.59 23.55 32.28
CA ASP A 551 -15.31 23.24 31.04
C ASP A 551 -15.67 21.74 30.93
N TRP A 552 -16.95 21.42 31.17
CA TRP A 552 -17.47 20.06 31.07
C TRP A 552 -17.51 19.51 29.64
N ASN A 553 -17.42 20.36 28.60
CA ASN A 553 -17.27 19.89 27.22
C ASN A 553 -15.97 19.10 27.00
N ASN A 554 -15.02 19.17 27.95
CA ASN A 554 -13.81 18.34 27.94
C ASN A 554 -14.04 16.89 28.39
N ILE A 555 -15.10 16.63 29.15
CA ILE A 555 -15.43 15.32 29.72
C ILE A 555 -16.74 14.73 29.20
N LEU A 556 -17.57 15.51 28.51
CA LEU A 556 -18.79 15.02 27.89
C LEU A 556 -18.50 14.37 26.53
N LEU A 557 -19.14 13.23 26.26
CA LEU A 557 -19.04 12.47 25.01
C LEU A 557 -19.68 13.27 23.87
N HIS A 558 -19.08 13.23 22.69
CA HIS A 558 -19.68 13.83 21.50
C HIS A 558 -20.92 13.06 21.03
N ASN A 559 -22.04 13.74 20.77
CA ASN A 559 -23.34 13.15 20.43
C ASN A 559 -23.35 12.26 19.16
N SER A 560 -22.36 12.43 18.28
CA SER A 560 -22.21 11.62 17.06
C SER A 560 -21.57 10.24 17.29
N ILE A 561 -21.12 9.93 18.51
CA ILE A 561 -20.54 8.62 18.85
C ILE A 561 -21.65 7.65 19.25
N THR A 562 -21.70 6.49 18.58
CA THR A 562 -22.78 5.50 18.76
C THR A 562 -22.31 4.18 19.37
N PHE A 563 -21.02 4.03 19.66
CA PHE A 563 -20.45 2.79 20.18
C PHE A 563 -19.97 2.91 21.64
N GLY A 564 -20.13 1.82 22.37
CA GLY A 564 -19.66 1.68 23.75
C GLY A 564 -20.64 2.17 24.82
N GLU A 565 -20.38 1.72 26.04
CA GLU A 565 -21.15 2.11 27.24
C GLU A 565 -20.37 3.12 28.08
N TYR A 566 -21.06 4.16 28.56
CA TYR A 566 -20.49 5.27 29.34
C TYR A 566 -21.40 5.61 30.52
N ASN A 567 -20.81 6.17 31.58
CA ASN A 567 -21.57 6.71 32.71
C ASN A 567 -22.20 8.04 32.33
N THR A 568 -23.32 8.41 32.95
CA THR A 568 -24.03 9.66 32.64
C THR A 568 -23.68 10.78 33.62
N LYS A 569 -23.79 12.02 33.16
CA LYS A 569 -23.78 13.22 33.99
C LYS A 569 -25.17 13.85 33.95
N THR A 570 -25.74 14.08 35.12
CA THR A 570 -27.10 14.63 35.28
C THR A 570 -27.07 16.09 35.75
N LYS A 571 -28.25 16.73 35.75
CA LYS A 571 -28.45 18.06 36.33
C LYS A 571 -28.03 18.16 37.80
N GLU A 572 -28.18 17.13 38.62
CA GLU A 572 -27.70 17.17 40.02
C GLU A 572 -26.18 17.26 40.12
N ASP A 573 -25.48 16.56 39.23
CA ASP A 573 -24.03 16.51 39.22
C ASP A 573 -23.43 17.86 38.84
N ILE A 574 -23.98 18.53 37.83
CA ILE A 574 -23.49 19.85 37.40
C ILE A 574 -23.80 20.91 38.45
N ALA A 575 -25.01 20.88 39.02
CA ALA A 575 -25.41 21.80 40.08
C ALA A 575 -24.49 21.66 41.31
N ARG A 576 -24.15 20.43 41.71
CA ARG A 576 -23.22 20.17 42.81
C ARG A 576 -21.84 20.76 42.53
N LYS A 577 -21.35 20.63 41.29
CA LYS A 577 -20.03 21.15 40.90
C LYS A 577 -20.02 22.69 40.84
N ILE A 578 -21.07 23.30 40.33
CA ILE A 578 -21.27 24.77 40.37
C ILE A 578 -21.26 25.24 41.81
N VAL A 579 -22.05 24.62 42.71
CA VAL A 579 -22.09 24.94 44.14
C VAL A 579 -20.72 24.82 44.81
N GLU A 580 -19.89 23.86 44.41
CA GLU A 580 -18.52 23.69 44.90
C GLU A 580 -17.61 24.84 44.41
N GLN A 581 -17.62 25.14 43.11
CA GLN A 581 -16.77 26.20 42.56
C GLN A 581 -17.12 27.58 43.10
N LEU A 582 -18.42 27.84 43.35
CA LEU A 582 -18.91 29.08 43.95
C LEU A 582 -18.41 29.34 45.39
N LYS A 583 -17.87 28.32 46.08
CA LYS A 583 -17.29 28.49 47.43
C LYS A 583 -15.84 28.97 47.42
N ASP A 584 -15.13 28.75 46.31
CA ASP A 584 -13.66 28.92 46.21
C ASP A 584 -13.23 30.11 45.32
N THR A 585 -14.15 30.90 44.77
CA THR A 585 -13.82 31.99 43.82
C THR A 585 -13.78 33.38 44.46
N ASN A 586 -12.80 34.21 44.07
CA ASN A 586 -12.73 35.63 44.43
C ASN A 586 -13.78 36.45 43.66
N ASN A 587 -14.61 37.22 44.36
CA ASN A 587 -15.73 38.03 43.87
C ASN A 587 -15.39 39.19 42.90
N SER A 588 -14.22 39.20 42.26
CA SER A 588 -13.75 40.30 41.39
C SER A 588 -13.36 39.84 39.98
N ASN A 589 -13.59 38.58 39.62
CA ASN A 589 -13.35 38.08 38.26
C ASN A 589 -14.56 38.41 37.35
N PRO A 590 -14.39 39.07 36.19
CA PRO A 590 -15.47 39.33 35.23
C PRO A 590 -16.27 38.08 34.84
N ASP A 591 -15.59 36.95 34.59
CA ASP A 591 -16.24 35.69 34.22
C ASP A 591 -17.13 35.14 35.36
N PHE A 592 -16.74 35.41 36.62
CA PHE A 592 -17.55 35.04 37.79
C PHE A 592 -18.82 35.91 37.89
N ILE A 593 -18.72 37.21 37.60
CA ILE A 593 -19.88 38.12 37.59
C ILE A 593 -20.88 37.70 36.51
N GLU A 594 -20.38 37.34 35.32
CA GLU A 594 -21.19 36.81 34.22
C GLU A 594 -21.85 35.48 34.60
N ALA A 595 -21.10 34.54 35.19
CA ALA A 595 -21.64 33.27 35.68
C ALA A 595 -22.77 33.45 36.70
N ILE A 596 -22.64 34.40 37.64
CA ILE A 596 -23.70 34.69 38.62
C ILE A 596 -24.92 35.36 37.98
N THR A 597 -24.73 36.16 36.93
CA THR A 597 -25.83 36.81 36.21
C THR A 597 -26.66 35.77 35.47
N ILE A 598 -26.03 34.91 34.67
CA ILE A 598 -26.69 33.81 33.94
C ILE A 598 -27.34 32.83 34.93
N LEU A 599 -26.69 32.52 36.05
CA LEU A 599 -27.28 31.66 37.09
C LEU A 599 -28.52 32.28 37.74
N SER A 600 -28.57 33.61 37.88
CA SER A 600 -29.72 34.31 38.45
C SER A 600 -30.90 34.30 37.47
N GLU A 601 -30.65 34.57 36.19
CA GLU A 601 -31.65 34.44 35.11
C GLU A 601 -32.19 33.00 35.02
N TRP A 602 -31.30 32.01 35.12
CA TRP A 602 -31.68 30.61 35.12
C TRP A 602 -32.57 30.25 36.34
N PHE A 603 -32.28 30.79 37.53
CA PHE A 603 -33.14 30.59 38.71
C PHE A 603 -34.53 31.21 38.58
N ASP A 604 -34.64 32.35 37.91
CA ASP A 604 -35.93 33.02 37.69
C ASP A 604 -36.77 32.26 36.66
N ASN A 605 -36.14 31.70 35.62
CA ASN A 605 -36.79 30.86 34.62
C ASN A 605 -37.12 29.45 35.15
N ASN A 606 -36.32 28.91 36.07
CA ASN A 606 -36.44 27.54 36.60
C ASN A 606 -36.57 27.48 38.14
N PRO A 607 -37.62 28.06 38.76
CA PRO A 607 -37.72 28.25 40.21
C PRO A 607 -37.97 26.97 41.02
N LYS A 608 -38.46 25.89 40.37
CA LYS A 608 -38.64 24.57 41.01
C LYS A 608 -37.31 23.82 41.06
N GLU A 609 -36.66 23.68 39.91
CA GLU A 609 -35.35 23.01 39.77
C GLU A 609 -34.27 23.74 40.56
N GLY A 610 -34.26 25.08 40.56
CA GLY A 610 -33.33 25.87 41.36
C GLY A 610 -33.42 25.60 42.87
N ARG A 611 -34.63 25.39 43.41
CA ARG A 611 -34.81 25.04 44.85
C ARG A 611 -34.32 23.63 45.17
N GLU A 612 -34.56 22.70 44.26
CA GLU A 612 -34.24 21.28 44.44
C GLU A 612 -32.74 21.03 44.29
N LEU A 613 -32.11 21.61 43.26
CA LEU A 613 -30.72 21.37 42.90
C LEU A 613 -29.72 22.25 43.67
N PHE A 614 -30.06 23.52 43.94
CA PHE A 614 -29.12 24.50 44.51
C PHE A 614 -29.43 24.90 45.95
N GLY A 615 -30.57 24.48 46.52
CA GLY A 615 -30.89 24.54 47.96
C GLY A 615 -30.56 25.87 48.65
N GLU A 616 -29.42 25.92 49.36
CA GLU A 616 -28.96 27.11 50.10
C GLU A 616 -28.51 28.27 49.19
N ILE A 617 -27.89 27.98 48.05
CA ILE A 617 -27.47 29.02 47.10
C ILE A 617 -28.71 29.69 46.51
N TYR A 618 -29.75 28.91 46.19
CA TYR A 618 -31.02 29.46 45.72
C TYR A 618 -31.71 30.34 46.79
N LYS A 619 -31.61 29.98 48.08
CA LYS A 619 -32.11 30.82 49.19
C LYS A 619 -31.34 32.12 49.33
N LYS A 620 -30.02 32.09 49.09
CA LYS A 620 -29.12 33.25 49.15
C LYS A 620 -28.94 33.96 47.80
N ARG A 621 -29.70 33.62 46.76
CA ARG A 621 -29.50 34.15 45.39
C ARG A 621 -29.49 35.69 45.33
N ALA A 622 -30.36 36.34 46.09
CA ALA A 622 -30.41 37.79 46.18
C ALA A 622 -29.15 38.38 46.85
N GLU A 623 -28.60 37.70 47.86
CA GLU A 623 -27.36 38.11 48.52
C GLU A 623 -26.14 37.87 47.63
N LEU A 624 -26.13 36.74 46.90
CA LEU A 624 -25.07 36.37 45.95
C LEU A 624 -24.97 37.39 44.81
N PHE A 625 -26.11 37.75 44.21
CA PHE A 625 -26.22 38.77 43.17
C PHE A 625 -25.90 40.19 43.70
N MET A 626 -26.34 40.54 44.92
CA MET A 626 -25.99 41.83 45.53
C MET A 626 -24.50 41.97 45.86
N ASN A 627 -23.80 40.86 46.06
CA ASN A 627 -22.37 40.85 46.36
C ASN A 627 -21.47 40.96 45.13
N THR A 628 -21.99 40.69 43.92
CA THR A 628 -21.28 40.90 42.65
C THR A 628 -21.42 42.32 42.10
N ILE A 629 -22.29 43.15 42.69
CA ILE A 629 -22.49 44.56 42.30
C ILE A 629 -21.46 45.46 42.99
N GLU A 630 -20.61 46.13 42.19
CA GLU A 630 -19.53 47.00 42.69
C GLU A 630 -20.05 48.24 43.45
N ASP A 631 -21.16 48.85 43.00
CA ASP A 631 -21.72 50.07 43.60
C ASP A 631 -22.91 49.79 44.53
N LYS A 632 -22.60 49.27 45.72
CA LYS A 632 -23.60 48.98 46.76
C LYS A 632 -24.36 50.25 47.21
N GLU A 633 -23.74 51.43 47.16
CA GLU A 633 -24.35 52.69 47.63
C GLU A 633 -25.48 53.19 46.73
N SER A 634 -25.34 53.06 45.40
CA SER A 634 -26.40 53.45 44.46
C SER A 634 -27.65 52.57 44.59
N LEU A 635 -27.47 51.27 44.86
CA LEU A 635 -28.58 50.32 45.05
C LEU A 635 -29.32 50.54 46.39
N TYR A 636 -28.59 50.84 47.47
CA TYR A 636 -29.19 51.23 48.75
C TYR A 636 -29.93 52.59 48.67
N LYS A 637 -29.48 53.52 47.81
CA LYS A 637 -30.22 54.77 47.54
C LYS A 637 -31.56 54.52 46.86
N VAL A 638 -31.62 53.62 45.88
CA VAL A 638 -32.86 53.25 45.18
C VAL A 638 -33.84 52.52 46.10
N MET A 639 -33.35 51.63 46.98
CA MET A 639 -34.21 50.95 47.98
C MET A 639 -34.72 51.88 49.09
N ARG A 640 -34.04 53.00 49.40
CA ARG A 640 -34.46 53.98 50.41
C ARG A 640 -35.35 55.09 49.89
N SER A 641 -35.35 55.35 48.58
CA SER A 641 -36.36 56.22 47.97
C SER A 641 -37.70 55.51 47.97
N SER A 642 -38.64 56.02 48.77
CA SER A 642 -40.02 55.58 48.88
C SER A 642 -40.75 55.63 47.53
N THR A 643 -40.58 54.58 46.74
CA THR A 643 -41.32 54.36 45.48
C THR A 643 -41.72 52.89 45.46
N ASP A 644 -43.00 52.65 45.21
CA ASP A 644 -43.61 51.33 45.30
C ASP A 644 -42.91 50.36 44.32
N LEU A 645 -42.38 49.24 44.80
CA LEU A 645 -41.60 48.27 44.00
C LEU A 645 -42.40 47.75 42.78
N SER A 646 -43.73 47.81 42.85
CA SER A 646 -44.64 47.49 41.75
C SER A 646 -44.58 48.46 40.57
N GLN A 647 -44.16 49.72 40.78
CA GLN A 647 -43.99 50.70 39.71
C GLN A 647 -42.61 50.61 39.07
N LEU A 648 -41.56 50.27 39.83
CA LEU A 648 -40.23 50.00 39.28
C LEU A 648 -40.22 48.73 38.44
N SER A 649 -40.92 47.67 38.86
CA SER A 649 -41.10 46.46 38.05
C SER A 649 -41.83 46.72 36.73
N LYS A 650 -42.86 47.58 36.73
CA LYS A 650 -43.54 48.00 35.48
C LYS A 650 -42.68 48.89 34.58
N VAL A 651 -41.80 49.70 35.16
CA VAL A 651 -40.84 50.50 34.40
C VAL A 651 -39.74 49.61 33.85
N VAL A 652 -39.30 48.57 34.57
CA VAL A 652 -38.32 47.58 34.09
C VAL A 652 -38.92 46.65 33.02
N GLU A 653 -40.17 46.20 33.16
CA GLU A 653 -40.90 45.50 32.08
C GLU A 653 -41.04 46.39 30.84
N ALA A 654 -41.32 47.68 31.01
CA ALA A 654 -41.33 48.65 29.91
C ALA A 654 -39.93 48.96 29.36
N MET A 655 -38.85 48.71 30.13
CA MET A 655 -37.45 48.87 29.70
C MET A 655 -36.92 47.66 28.94
N GLU A 656 -37.41 46.45 29.23
CA GLU A 656 -37.12 45.25 28.44
C GLU A 656 -37.85 45.27 27.08
N GLU A 657 -39.03 45.91 27.00
CA GLU A 657 -39.77 46.09 25.75
C GLU A 657 -39.19 47.18 24.82
N ASP A 658 -38.52 48.23 25.33
CA ASP A 658 -37.87 49.24 24.49
C ASP A 658 -36.62 49.88 25.16
N PRO A 659 -35.39 49.43 24.81
CA PRO A 659 -34.15 49.93 25.41
C PRO A 659 -33.76 51.38 25.06
N LYS A 660 -34.57 52.12 24.28
CA LYS A 660 -34.19 53.42 23.70
C LYS A 660 -34.44 54.65 24.58
N ILE A 661 -35.02 54.50 25.77
CA ILE A 661 -35.50 55.65 26.55
C ILE A 661 -34.37 56.54 27.09
N PHE A 662 -33.14 56.04 27.25
CA PHE A 662 -32.06 56.83 27.86
C PHE A 662 -31.21 57.68 26.89
N ASN A 663 -31.35 57.55 25.57
CA ASN A 663 -30.47 58.27 24.63
C ASN A 663 -30.92 59.68 24.23
N ASN A 664 -31.98 60.24 24.84
CA ASN A 664 -32.62 61.48 24.34
C ASN A 664 -32.57 62.69 25.29
N LEU A 665 -31.41 63.02 25.84
CA LEU A 665 -31.19 64.33 26.47
C LEU A 665 -30.20 65.23 25.69
N ASP A 666 -29.27 64.66 24.92
CA ASP A 666 -28.32 65.43 24.10
C ASP A 666 -28.81 65.71 22.66
N ASN A 667 -29.72 64.87 22.14
CA ASN A 667 -30.23 64.97 20.76
C ASN A 667 -31.16 66.16 20.49
N THR A 668 -31.77 66.76 21.52
CA THR A 668 -32.82 67.79 21.34
C THR A 668 -32.27 69.09 20.75
N LYS A 669 -30.99 69.43 21.00
CA LYS A 669 -30.36 70.65 20.45
C LYS A 669 -30.00 70.50 18.97
N GLU A 670 -29.59 69.31 18.55
CA GLU A 670 -29.25 69.03 17.16
C GLU A 670 -30.50 68.94 16.27
N ILE A 671 -31.62 68.44 16.81
CA ILE A 671 -32.91 68.39 16.12
C ILE A 671 -33.41 69.80 15.75
N PHE A 672 -33.30 70.78 16.66
CA PHE A 672 -33.69 72.16 16.37
C PHE A 672 -32.80 72.83 15.30
N ALA A 673 -31.51 72.46 15.23
CA ALA A 673 -30.60 72.93 14.19
C ALA A 673 -30.94 72.33 12.82
N LEU A 674 -31.38 71.07 12.78
CA LEU A 674 -31.83 70.37 11.58
C LEU A 674 -33.14 70.93 11.01
N LEU A 675 -34.15 71.19 11.86
CA LEU A 675 -35.43 71.78 11.45
C LEU A 675 -35.24 73.16 10.77
N LYS A 676 -34.33 73.98 11.33
CA LYS A 676 -34.00 75.30 10.79
C LYS A 676 -33.23 75.24 9.47
N ARG A 677 -32.45 74.18 9.23
CA ARG A 677 -31.64 74.00 8.01
C ARG A 677 -32.47 73.56 6.81
N TYR A 678 -33.56 72.83 7.03
CA TYR A 678 -34.44 72.31 5.98
C TYR A 678 -35.76 73.08 5.83
N SER A 679 -35.93 74.20 6.55
CA SER A 679 -37.12 75.07 6.52
C SER A 679 -38.43 74.32 6.79
N VAL A 680 -38.46 73.51 7.85
CA VAL A 680 -39.65 72.74 8.27
C VAL A 680 -39.95 72.99 9.74
N GLU A 681 -41.24 73.09 10.07
CA GLU A 681 -41.71 73.60 11.37
C GLU A 681 -41.81 72.51 12.44
N ASP A 682 -41.93 71.24 12.05
CA ASP A 682 -42.05 70.11 12.95
C ASP A 682 -41.37 68.82 12.41
N MET A 683 -41.27 67.84 13.29
CA MET A 683 -40.66 66.54 12.99
C MET A 683 -41.48 65.70 12.01
N GLU A 684 -42.79 65.94 11.86
CA GLU A 684 -43.66 65.22 10.92
C GLU A 684 -43.40 65.66 9.48
N GLN A 685 -43.20 66.98 9.26
CA GLN A 685 -42.82 67.52 7.95
C GLN A 685 -41.41 67.06 7.54
N LEU A 686 -40.46 67.05 8.48
CA LEU A 686 -39.13 66.48 8.27
C LEU A 686 -39.21 64.97 7.97
N ARG A 687 -40.11 64.24 8.63
CA ARG A 687 -40.39 62.82 8.36
C ARG A 687 -40.91 62.62 6.96
N SER A 688 -41.88 63.41 6.49
CA SER A 688 -42.41 63.27 5.12
C SER A 688 -41.37 63.54 4.03
N LEU A 689 -40.40 64.43 4.28
CA LEU A 689 -39.26 64.70 3.38
C LEU A 689 -38.24 63.56 3.36
N LEU A 690 -38.08 62.85 4.48
CA LEU A 690 -37.15 61.73 4.66
C LEU A 690 -37.80 60.36 4.34
N GLU A 691 -39.12 60.24 4.43
CA GLU A 691 -39.89 59.01 4.23
C GLU A 691 -39.90 58.53 2.77
N ASN A 692 -39.37 59.32 1.84
CA ASN A 692 -39.03 58.85 0.50
C ASN A 692 -37.69 58.09 0.39
N LYS A 693 -36.99 57.80 1.49
CA LYS A 693 -35.86 56.86 1.50
C LYS A 693 -35.83 56.00 2.77
N SER A 694 -36.26 54.75 2.63
CA SER A 694 -36.13 53.68 3.64
C SER A 694 -34.67 53.30 3.92
N VAL A 695 -34.28 53.12 5.19
CA VAL A 695 -33.01 52.46 5.56
C VAL A 695 -33.24 51.35 6.60
N LYS A 696 -33.13 50.10 6.13
CA LYS A 696 -32.74 48.89 6.89
C LYS A 696 -31.25 49.00 7.25
N LYS A 697 -30.79 48.33 8.33
CA LYS A 697 -29.36 48.13 8.71
C LYS A 697 -28.44 48.25 7.48
N SER A 698 -27.72 49.37 7.34
CA SER A 698 -26.95 49.62 6.13
C SER A 698 -25.58 48.97 6.24
N LEU A 699 -25.40 47.88 5.51
CA LEU A 699 -24.10 47.41 5.05
C LEU A 699 -23.37 48.60 4.38
N LEU A 700 -22.05 48.73 4.59
CA LEU A 700 -21.26 49.80 3.95
C LEU A 700 -21.41 49.68 2.42
N PRO A 701 -21.74 50.79 1.71
CA PRO A 701 -21.78 50.78 0.26
C PRO A 701 -20.36 50.63 -0.28
N ILE A 702 -20.19 49.78 -1.30
CA ILE A 702 -18.91 49.64 -1.99
C ILE A 702 -18.70 50.91 -2.83
N THR A 703 -17.73 51.71 -2.41
CA THR A 703 -17.38 53.00 -3.04
C THR A 703 -15.92 52.99 -3.47
N GLU A 704 -15.60 53.84 -4.45
CA GLU A 704 -14.25 54.05 -4.98
C GLU A 704 -13.23 54.35 -3.87
N ASP A 705 -13.64 55.15 -2.89
CA ASP A 705 -12.80 55.56 -1.77
C ASP A 705 -12.47 54.42 -0.80
N ILE A 706 -13.43 53.52 -0.55
CA ILE A 706 -13.24 52.36 0.32
C ILE A 706 -12.30 51.35 -0.34
N ILE A 707 -12.49 51.07 -1.64
CA ILE A 707 -11.60 50.18 -2.42
C ILE A 707 -10.17 50.72 -2.40
N THR A 708 -10.01 52.04 -2.57
CA THR A 708 -8.71 52.72 -2.48
C THR A 708 -8.07 52.56 -1.12
N SER A 709 -8.83 52.78 -0.05
CA SER A 709 -8.32 52.66 1.32
C SER A 709 -7.85 51.24 1.65
N MET A 710 -8.55 50.22 1.17
CA MET A 710 -8.17 48.81 1.32
C MET A 710 -6.96 48.44 0.46
N GLY A 711 -6.65 49.22 -0.58
CA GLY A 711 -5.51 49.02 -1.47
C GLY A 711 -5.81 48.09 -2.63
N ILE A 712 -7.07 47.72 -2.81
CA ILE A 712 -7.53 46.73 -3.79
C ILE A 712 -7.49 47.35 -5.18
N THR A 713 -6.68 46.79 -6.06
CA THR A 713 -6.44 47.35 -7.39
C THR A 713 -7.04 46.54 -8.52
N ASN A 714 -7.56 45.35 -8.25
CA ASN A 714 -8.17 44.47 -9.23
C ASN A 714 -9.26 43.55 -8.63
N VAL A 715 -9.97 42.84 -9.50
CA VAL A 715 -11.10 41.97 -9.15
C VAL A 715 -10.66 40.74 -8.34
N ASP A 716 -9.52 40.13 -8.68
CA ASP A 716 -9.04 38.92 -8.00
C ASP A 716 -8.66 39.22 -6.52
N GLU A 717 -8.06 40.38 -6.26
CA GLU A 717 -7.79 40.88 -4.91
C GLU A 717 -9.07 41.21 -4.14
N TRP A 718 -10.11 41.69 -4.84
CA TRP A 718 -11.42 41.95 -4.25
C TRP A 718 -12.11 40.66 -3.80
N GLU A 719 -12.13 39.64 -4.65
CA GLU A 719 -12.73 38.34 -4.32
C GLU A 719 -12.05 37.73 -3.09
N LYS A 720 -10.71 37.76 -3.06
CA LYS A 720 -9.92 37.30 -1.91
C LYS A 720 -10.15 38.11 -0.62
N ALA A 721 -10.44 39.41 -0.74
CA ALA A 721 -10.81 40.25 0.41
C ALA A 721 -12.19 39.94 0.97
N MET A 722 -13.12 39.49 0.14
CA MET A 722 -14.48 39.14 0.54
C MET A 722 -14.60 37.71 1.10
N GLU A 723 -13.56 36.88 0.99
CA GLU A 723 -13.45 35.57 1.66
C GLU A 723 -13.31 35.70 3.20
N ASP A 724 -12.79 36.83 3.68
CA ASP A 724 -12.69 37.13 5.11
C ASP A 724 -14.09 37.44 5.69
N ARG A 725 -14.56 36.59 6.62
CA ARG A 725 -15.91 36.66 7.20
C ARG A 725 -16.21 37.98 7.91
N ASP A 726 -15.21 38.60 8.56
CA ASP A 726 -15.41 39.83 9.32
C ASP A 726 -15.50 41.04 8.39
N LEU A 727 -14.70 41.06 7.32
CA LEU A 727 -14.77 42.07 6.26
C LEU A 727 -16.05 41.94 5.43
N SER A 728 -16.41 40.72 5.03
CA SER A 728 -17.61 40.42 4.24
C SER A 728 -18.90 40.88 4.93
N ALA A 729 -18.97 40.73 6.26
CA ALA A 729 -20.11 41.16 7.08
C ALA A 729 -20.30 42.69 7.15
N MET A 730 -19.27 43.48 6.82
CA MET A 730 -19.36 44.94 6.83
C MET A 730 -19.89 45.55 5.53
N TYR A 731 -19.92 44.82 4.40
CA TYR A 731 -20.22 45.36 3.07
C TYR A 731 -21.47 44.75 2.40
N SER A 732 -22.11 45.53 1.52
CA SER A 732 -23.35 45.11 0.86
C SER A 732 -23.11 44.05 -0.23
N HIS A 733 -23.52 42.79 0.00
CA HIS A 733 -23.42 41.67 -0.97
C HIS A 733 -24.09 41.90 -2.34
N LYS A 734 -24.83 43.01 -2.53
CA LYS A 734 -25.53 43.32 -3.78
C LYS A 734 -24.71 44.11 -4.81
N SER A 735 -23.51 44.56 -4.47
CA SER A 735 -22.70 45.39 -5.37
C SER A 735 -21.32 44.74 -5.57
N THR A 736 -20.91 44.57 -6.82
CA THR A 736 -19.52 44.24 -7.18
C THR A 736 -18.84 45.53 -7.67
N PRO A 737 -17.59 45.82 -7.27
CA PRO A 737 -16.88 46.99 -7.76
C PRO A 737 -16.82 47.04 -9.29
N SER A 738 -16.96 48.23 -9.89
CA SER A 738 -16.79 48.38 -11.33
C SER A 738 -15.30 48.50 -11.71
N ARG A 739 -14.98 48.22 -12.97
CA ARG A 739 -13.62 48.42 -13.52
C ARG A 739 -13.11 49.86 -13.34
N GLU A 740 -14.01 50.85 -13.43
CA GLU A 740 -13.68 52.26 -13.24
C GLU A 740 -13.26 52.56 -11.79
N MET A 741 -13.88 51.89 -10.81
CA MET A 741 -13.53 52.03 -9.40
C MET A 741 -12.13 51.52 -9.08
N PHE A 742 -11.74 50.38 -9.67
CA PHE A 742 -10.38 49.85 -9.53
C PHE A 742 -9.34 50.73 -10.20
N MET A 743 -9.65 51.27 -11.39
CA MET A 743 -8.76 52.22 -12.08
C MET A 743 -8.57 53.51 -11.27
N TYR A 744 -9.61 53.99 -10.60
CA TYR A 744 -9.52 55.14 -9.71
C TYR A 744 -8.66 54.84 -8.46
N ALA A 745 -8.90 53.71 -7.80
CA ALA A 745 -8.10 53.27 -6.65
C ALA A 745 -6.61 53.12 -6.98
N GLN A 746 -6.30 52.51 -8.14
CA GLN A 746 -4.94 52.38 -8.65
C GLN A 746 -4.29 53.75 -8.90
N SER A 747 -5.06 54.72 -9.40
CA SER A 747 -4.55 56.08 -9.64
C SER A 747 -4.18 56.82 -8.34
N LEU A 748 -4.97 56.65 -7.28
CA LEU A 748 -4.73 57.29 -5.99
C LEU A 748 -3.55 56.66 -5.24
N ILE A 749 -3.45 55.33 -5.26
CA ILE A 749 -2.30 54.62 -4.67
C ILE A 749 -1.00 55.00 -5.40
N LYS A 750 -1.04 55.07 -6.73
CA LYS A 750 0.11 55.53 -7.53
C LYS A 750 0.51 56.96 -7.18
N LYS A 751 -0.46 57.89 -7.11
CA LYS A 751 -0.20 59.29 -6.74
C LYS A 751 0.39 59.42 -5.33
N ALA A 752 -0.10 58.66 -4.37
CA ALA A 752 0.43 58.65 -3.01
C ALA A 752 1.88 58.15 -2.97
N LYS A 753 2.22 57.10 -3.73
CA LYS A 753 3.61 56.62 -3.86
C LYS A 753 4.53 57.68 -4.45
N GLU A 754 4.10 58.31 -5.55
CA GLU A 754 4.87 59.37 -6.22
C GLU A 754 5.15 60.55 -5.27
N ASN A 755 4.13 61.03 -4.55
CA ASN A 755 4.26 62.12 -3.57
C ASN A 755 5.19 61.74 -2.41
N ILE A 756 5.08 60.51 -1.90
CA ILE A 756 5.94 60.03 -0.80
C ILE A 756 7.39 59.91 -1.28
N ILE A 757 7.64 59.37 -2.48
CA ILE A 757 8.98 59.27 -3.06
C ILE A 757 9.58 60.66 -3.27
N GLU A 758 8.81 61.61 -3.81
CA GLU A 758 9.26 62.99 -4.01
C GLU A 758 9.61 63.67 -2.68
N TYR A 759 8.79 63.46 -1.65
CA TYR A 759 9.09 63.97 -0.31
C TYR A 759 10.32 63.31 0.31
N LEU A 760 10.49 62.00 0.19
CA LEU A 760 11.66 61.29 0.72
C LEU A 760 12.97 61.75 0.07
N LYS A 761 12.97 62.15 -1.21
CA LYS A 761 14.14 62.76 -1.87
C LYS A 761 14.58 64.08 -1.26
N THR A 762 13.69 64.78 -0.56
CA THR A 762 14.02 66.06 0.12
C THR A 762 14.70 65.85 1.47
N LEU A 763 14.73 64.62 1.99
CA LEU A 763 15.31 64.27 3.28
C LEU A 763 16.71 63.69 3.08
N GLU A 764 17.72 64.28 3.73
CA GLU A 764 19.12 63.84 3.60
C GLU A 764 19.38 62.43 4.16
N ASP A 765 18.50 61.94 5.03
CA ASP A 765 18.64 60.65 5.73
C ASP A 765 18.24 59.44 4.86
N TYR A 766 17.69 59.64 3.66
CA TYR A 766 17.21 58.57 2.77
C TYR A 766 17.95 58.56 1.43
N ASN A 767 18.52 57.42 1.08
CA ASN A 767 19.05 57.14 -0.25
C ASN A 767 18.07 56.22 -1.01
N LEU A 768 17.69 56.68 -2.21
CA LEU A 768 16.70 56.06 -3.10
C LEU A 768 17.32 55.53 -4.41
N ASP A 769 18.64 55.40 -4.50
CA ASP A 769 19.36 55.03 -5.74
C ASP A 769 19.00 53.62 -6.23
N ASN A 770 18.63 52.72 -5.30
CA ASN A 770 18.22 51.33 -5.58
C ASN A 770 16.71 51.09 -5.34
N LEU A 771 15.89 52.14 -5.38
CA LEU A 771 14.45 52.05 -5.14
C LEU A 771 13.78 51.07 -6.11
N ASP A 772 13.10 50.06 -5.57
CA ASP A 772 12.18 49.19 -6.30
C ASP A 772 10.75 49.46 -5.84
N ASP A 773 9.96 50.06 -6.74
CA ASP A 773 8.53 50.34 -6.55
C ASP A 773 7.62 49.42 -7.37
N SER A 774 8.19 48.42 -8.05
CA SER A 774 7.52 47.54 -9.02
C SER A 774 7.10 46.19 -8.45
N THR A 775 7.77 45.71 -7.40
CA THR A 775 7.59 44.36 -6.84
C THR A 775 6.28 44.19 -6.05
N ALA A 776 5.75 45.26 -5.45
CA ALA A 776 4.46 45.22 -4.76
C ALA A 776 3.73 46.57 -4.81
N THR A 777 2.40 46.50 -4.91
CA THR A 777 1.54 47.66 -5.23
C THR A 777 1.70 48.82 -4.25
N THR A 778 1.89 48.54 -2.96
CA THR A 778 1.93 49.52 -1.86
C THR A 778 3.26 49.53 -1.10
N ILE A 779 4.26 48.78 -1.54
CA ILE A 779 5.57 48.65 -0.85
C ILE A 779 6.67 49.24 -1.72
N LEU A 780 7.59 49.96 -1.09
CA LEU A 780 8.81 50.49 -1.67
C LEU A 780 10.00 49.76 -1.01
N ALA A 781 10.79 49.05 -1.80
CA ALA A 781 11.95 48.30 -1.35
C ALA A 781 13.28 48.92 -1.84
N GLY A 782 14.42 48.47 -1.31
CA GLY A 782 15.74 48.94 -1.73
C GLY A 782 16.14 50.35 -1.25
N ILE A 783 15.39 50.91 -0.29
CA ILE A 783 15.66 52.23 0.29
C ILE A 783 16.71 52.10 1.38
N ILE A 784 17.75 52.91 1.37
CA ILE A 784 18.78 52.90 2.42
C ILE A 784 18.59 54.13 3.30
N LYS A 785 18.37 53.91 4.60
CA LYS A 785 18.29 54.96 5.62
C LYS A 785 19.41 54.76 6.64
N ASP A 786 20.22 55.79 6.86
CA ASP A 786 21.36 55.74 7.80
C ASP A 786 22.30 54.52 7.59
N GLY A 787 22.53 54.13 6.33
CA GLY A 787 23.36 52.99 5.95
C GLY A 787 22.72 51.60 6.14
N LYS A 788 21.42 51.54 6.47
CA LYS A 788 20.65 50.29 6.56
C LYS A 788 19.53 50.26 5.54
N GLU A 789 19.35 49.13 4.89
CA GLU A 789 18.22 48.91 3.99
C GLU A 789 16.92 48.83 4.81
N ILE A 790 15.92 49.60 4.40
CA ILE A 790 14.58 49.64 4.98
C ILE A 790 13.53 49.40 3.90
N SER A 791 12.39 48.84 4.30
CA SER A 791 11.21 48.74 3.44
C SER A 791 10.12 49.72 3.90
N ILE A 792 9.51 50.44 2.96
CA ILE A 792 8.46 51.42 3.26
C ILE A 792 7.12 50.92 2.72
N VAL A 793 6.10 50.85 3.58
CA VAL A 793 4.71 50.66 3.17
C VAL A 793 4.08 52.04 2.98
N ALA A 794 3.66 52.35 1.74
CA ALA A 794 3.11 53.63 1.34
C ALA A 794 1.59 53.52 1.10
N ARG A 795 0.79 54.33 1.81
CA ARG A 795 -0.67 54.32 1.71
C ARG A 795 -1.29 55.71 1.58
N PRO A 796 -2.31 55.92 0.72
CA PRO A 796 -3.13 57.12 0.81
C PRO A 796 -3.98 57.08 2.09
N ALA A 797 -4.07 58.19 2.82
CA ALA A 797 -5.07 58.39 3.85
C ALA A 797 -6.31 59.04 3.22
N TYR A 798 -7.45 58.36 3.35
CA TYR A 798 -8.72 58.91 2.91
C TYR A 798 -9.63 59.12 4.11
N ASN A 799 -10.23 60.31 4.21
CA ASN A 799 -11.05 60.72 5.36
C ASN A 799 -10.36 60.59 6.73
N GLY A 800 -9.03 60.68 6.76
CA GLY A 800 -8.22 60.56 7.98
C GLY A 800 -7.95 59.13 8.45
N GLU A 801 -8.31 58.12 7.67
CA GLU A 801 -8.14 56.70 8.01
C GLU A 801 -7.23 55.98 7.00
N VAL A 802 -6.56 54.92 7.47
CA VAL A 802 -5.65 54.07 6.68
C VAL A 802 -5.99 52.61 6.97
N ILE A 803 -6.23 51.81 5.94
CA ILE A 803 -6.55 50.39 6.06
C ILE A 803 -5.38 49.57 5.54
N ILE A 804 -4.86 48.67 6.38
CA ILE A 804 -3.78 47.73 6.03
C ILE A 804 -4.38 46.34 5.91
N TYR A 805 -4.51 45.89 4.65
CA TYR A 805 -5.22 44.68 4.31
C TYR A 805 -4.29 43.54 3.88
N TYR A 806 -3.26 43.82 3.06
CA TYR A 806 -2.47 42.73 2.49
C TYR A 806 -1.55 42.09 3.54
N GLY A 807 -1.50 40.75 3.51
CA GLY A 807 -0.57 39.98 4.35
C GLY A 807 0.90 40.36 4.12
N SER A 808 1.27 40.73 2.88
CA SER A 808 2.61 41.24 2.57
C SER A 808 2.94 42.53 3.32
N GLU A 809 2.00 43.47 3.45
CA GLU A 809 2.20 44.73 4.20
C GLU A 809 2.34 44.47 5.70
N ARG A 810 1.50 43.59 6.25
CA ARG A 810 1.57 43.19 7.66
C ARG A 810 2.89 42.50 7.96
N ASN A 811 3.31 41.56 7.10
CA ASN A 811 4.60 40.88 7.21
C ASN A 811 5.76 41.87 7.12
N THR A 812 5.75 42.80 6.15
CA THR A 812 6.80 43.82 6.02
C THR A 812 6.88 44.71 7.27
N LEU A 813 5.74 45.13 7.84
CA LEU A 813 5.69 45.96 9.05
C LEU A 813 6.06 45.20 10.34
N ASP A 814 6.07 43.86 10.31
CA ASP A 814 6.50 43.02 11.43
C ASP A 814 8.04 42.83 11.48
N TYR A 815 8.74 43.06 10.37
CA TYR A 815 10.21 43.04 10.32
C TYR A 815 10.83 44.39 10.74
N SER A 816 11.96 44.32 11.48
CA SER A 816 12.51 45.45 12.26
C SER A 816 13.03 46.67 11.46
N PRO A 817 13.47 46.58 10.19
CA PRO A 817 13.78 47.78 9.39
C PRO A 817 12.62 48.12 8.42
N SER A 818 11.44 48.47 8.96
CA SER A 818 10.29 48.87 8.14
C SER A 818 9.61 50.15 8.65
N GLU A 819 8.97 50.89 7.74
CA GLU A 819 8.24 52.12 8.07
C GLU A 819 6.89 52.23 7.35
N LEU A 820 5.88 52.77 8.03
CA LEU A 820 4.58 53.11 7.44
C LEU A 820 4.51 54.60 7.11
N TRP A 821 4.32 54.92 5.84
CA TRP A 821 4.20 56.29 5.32
C TRP A 821 2.84 56.52 4.69
N VAL A 822 2.26 57.68 4.98
CA VAL A 822 0.89 58.01 4.60
C VAL A 822 0.83 59.38 3.93
N ASP A 823 0.07 59.47 2.84
CA ASP A 823 -0.23 60.71 2.11
C ASP A 823 -1.73 61.03 2.22
N ASP A 824 -2.11 62.11 2.89
CA ASP A 824 -3.50 62.57 2.98
C ASP A 824 -3.90 63.56 1.87
N GLY A 825 -3.05 63.69 0.85
CA GLY A 825 -3.24 64.60 -0.29
C GLY A 825 -2.77 66.03 -0.03
N ILE A 826 -2.37 66.34 1.22
CA ILE A 826 -1.83 67.66 1.62
C ILE A 826 -0.45 67.49 2.27
N LEU A 827 -0.24 66.46 3.09
CA LEU A 827 1.00 66.21 3.83
C LEU A 827 1.38 64.73 3.80
N GLN A 828 2.64 64.46 3.45
CA GLN A 828 3.25 63.14 3.55
C GLN A 828 3.89 63.00 4.94
N ARG A 829 3.48 61.98 5.71
CA ARG A 829 4.02 61.76 7.07
C ARG A 829 4.22 60.29 7.39
N LYS A 830 5.28 60.03 8.17
CA LYS A 830 5.50 58.73 8.81
C LYS A 830 4.54 58.53 9.97
N ILE A 831 3.88 57.36 10.02
CA ILE A 831 3.07 56.93 11.16
C ILE A 831 3.91 56.00 12.04
N SER A 832 4.16 56.41 13.27
CA SER A 832 4.89 55.60 14.25
C SER A 832 3.94 54.71 15.06
N LEU A 833 4.44 53.61 15.62
CA LEU A 833 3.68 52.76 16.54
C LEU A 833 3.08 53.58 17.70
N GLY A 834 3.82 54.53 18.25
CA GLY A 834 3.32 55.43 19.30
C GLY A 834 2.15 56.33 18.84
N HIS A 835 2.13 56.73 17.56
CA HIS A 835 0.98 57.45 16.99
C HIS A 835 -0.27 56.57 16.95
N ILE A 836 -0.12 55.30 16.55
CA ILE A 836 -1.21 54.32 16.48
C ILE A 836 -1.76 54.03 17.88
N LEU A 837 -0.88 53.71 18.84
CA LEU A 837 -1.28 53.43 20.22
C LEU A 837 -2.06 54.61 20.84
N LYS A 838 -1.63 55.85 20.57
CA LYS A 838 -2.28 57.07 21.08
C LYS A 838 -3.62 57.37 20.40
N LYS A 839 -3.71 57.23 19.08
CA LYS A 839 -4.94 57.55 18.32
C LYS A 839 -6.01 56.48 18.47
N ALA A 840 -5.62 55.20 18.45
CA ALA A 840 -6.53 54.08 18.63
C ALA A 840 -6.83 53.78 20.12
N LYS A 841 -6.26 54.57 21.05
CA LYS A 841 -6.39 54.39 22.51
C LYS A 841 -6.06 52.96 22.97
N ILE A 842 -5.05 52.35 22.36
CA ILE A 842 -4.60 51.01 22.72
C ILE A 842 -3.73 51.14 23.96
N VAL A 843 -4.30 50.82 25.11
CA VAL A 843 -3.63 50.90 26.42
C VAL A 843 -3.10 49.55 26.89
N LYS A 844 -3.61 48.46 26.30
CA LYS A 844 -3.22 47.07 26.54
C LYS A 844 -3.28 46.32 25.22
N PHE A 845 -2.22 45.59 24.88
CA PHE A 845 -2.15 44.71 23.73
C PHE A 845 -1.37 43.45 24.13
N PRO A 846 -1.72 42.27 23.58
CA PRO A 846 -0.97 41.04 23.82
C PRO A 846 0.38 41.09 23.09
N VAL A 847 1.41 40.49 23.69
CA VAL A 847 2.74 40.27 23.09
C VAL A 847 2.93 38.78 22.90
#